data_AF-G0MSJ4-F1
#
_entry.id   AF-G0MSJ4-F1
#
_cell.length_a   1.000
_cell.length_b   1.000
_cell.length_c   1.000
_cell.angle_alpha   90.00
_cell.angle_beta   90.00
_cell.angle_gamma   90.00
#
_symmetry.space_group_name_H-M   'P 1'
#
loop_
_entity.id
_entity.type
_entity.pdbx_description
1 polymer ?
#
loop_
_entity_poly.entity_id
_entity_poly.type
_entity_poly.pdbx_seq_one_letter_code
_entity_poly.pdbx_strand_id
1 'polypeptide(L)'
;MNILIIGSGGREHALAWKLEQSHKVKKVIVAPGNGATGKIDPNNLEEVSDFCAKHNVDCVLIGPEEPLSNGLADYLIKTHPNLMVFGPTKDAAQLETSKSFSKQFMKEYGLPTADFVTVSIENVKSLDCVFERLPWKNSVVKADGLAAGKGVIIPKDRAEAINATKSILEGEFGNAGRTVVVEERLEGYEVSALAFVDGISYKRMPLGKDHKRLLESDMGPNTGGMGVVAPVKVPDEVDKKIDEIFEKTLRGLADRNIKYCGVLYAGIMVVKNEPYLLEFNCRFGDPETQVLVRLLQTDLYDIIYSTVHQTLSKCDVKWSTKYVCGVILAAANYPKSGDKGSPITIVTNGGRVLCVTSMAETLQEAREHANEVASGIEFNGKQFRRDIGKSLETFTPSLSYEASGVNIDEGNQFVEDIKTLVKKTLLPGANQIGGFGAVLDLKTAGFSNDSQLVVGIDGVGTKIEVATHCKNFAGIGYDVVAMCVNDVICHCAKPIAFLDYFVCGKLDRTMATEVLASISDACVEAGCSLIGGETAEMPGVYSTHQWDLAGCAIAAKESTWPMLPLSSSIEEGDVILGLPSSGLHSNGFSLARKVLTVNDVKYSDPLPWNAESTFGKDLLKGTRLYVKTVLPLLTSGLVKGCAHITGGGLTENAIRVLDGNSDVTLVIDCSKWKPHEMFNWIASAGPVETKEMIRTFNCGIGMVLIVDKSKEEEVKSKLSSSKEQFFEIGHVEKSAEKKRIRFINEDSLFHRDKYLTQRKRVKVAILISGTGTNMQKLIERSKTPDSNCEVVLVVSNKETAGGLKLAASYGIPTKVVPHTSDRVTGDKTLAKVLKSYGTQLVCLGGYMRILSPFFISQFPSRIINIHPSLLPSFKGAHALQDALDFGVKIVGCTAHFVDELVDHGDIIAQRPVMIEDGDTIETLRKKIQVQEHEMFPNAMISVAANILSE
;
A
#
# COMPACT_ATOMS: atom_id res chain seq x y z
N MET A 1 -34.65 -38.58 20.75
CA MET A 1 -33.67 -39.42 20.04
C MET A 1 -32.65 -40.00 20.99
N ASN A 2 -32.15 -41.20 20.71
CA ASN A 2 -31.02 -41.82 21.36
C ASN A 2 -29.75 -41.45 20.59
N ILE A 3 -28.79 -40.81 21.25
CA ILE A 3 -27.52 -40.37 20.65
C ILE A 3 -26.39 -41.23 21.17
N LEU A 4 -25.53 -41.71 20.28
CA LEU A 4 -24.25 -42.35 20.60
C LEU A 4 -23.11 -41.37 20.34
N ILE A 5 -22.24 -41.18 21.31
CA ILE A 5 -20.99 -40.42 21.18
C ILE A 5 -19.84 -41.43 21.24
N ILE A 6 -19.02 -41.46 20.19
CA ILE A 6 -17.83 -42.31 20.12
C ILE A 6 -16.65 -41.57 20.76
N GLY A 7 -15.98 -42.22 21.72
CA GLY A 7 -14.79 -41.71 22.42
C GLY A 7 -14.88 -41.86 23.94
N SER A 8 -13.89 -41.33 24.65
CA SER A 8 -13.72 -41.53 26.10
C SER A 8 -13.10 -40.36 26.87
N GLY A 9 -12.80 -39.25 26.19
CA GLY A 9 -12.10 -38.10 26.75
C GLY A 9 -13.01 -37.05 27.38
N GLY A 10 -12.39 -35.93 27.79
CA GLY A 10 -13.11 -34.78 28.34
C GLY A 10 -14.01 -34.09 27.32
N ARG A 11 -13.63 -34.14 26.04
CA ARG A 11 -14.43 -33.66 24.92
C ARG A 11 -15.77 -34.38 24.83
N GLU A 12 -15.76 -35.71 24.83
CA GLU A 12 -16.99 -36.51 24.74
C GLU A 12 -17.87 -36.31 25.98
N HIS A 13 -17.27 -36.15 27.16
CA HIS A 13 -18.01 -35.79 28.38
C HIS A 13 -18.71 -34.43 28.25
N ALA A 14 -18.03 -33.40 27.71
CA ALA A 14 -18.63 -32.08 27.52
C ALA A 14 -19.76 -32.09 26.48
N LEU A 15 -19.62 -32.88 25.41
CA LEU A 15 -20.67 -33.08 24.41
C LEU A 15 -21.88 -33.81 25.00
N ALA A 16 -21.65 -34.87 25.78
CA ALA A 16 -22.71 -35.59 26.47
C ALA A 16 -23.47 -34.67 27.43
N TRP A 17 -22.74 -33.95 28.28
CA TRP A 17 -23.30 -32.96 29.21
C TRP A 17 -24.17 -31.92 28.50
N LYS A 18 -23.75 -31.47 27.31
CA LYS A 18 -24.52 -30.47 26.56
C LYS A 18 -25.76 -31.05 25.89
N LEU A 19 -25.67 -32.26 25.35
CA LEU A 19 -26.79 -32.95 24.69
C LEU A 19 -27.87 -33.41 25.67
N GLU A 20 -27.51 -33.79 26.90
CA GLU A 20 -28.46 -34.15 27.95
C GLU A 20 -29.39 -32.98 28.37
N GLN A 21 -29.01 -31.74 28.06
CA GLN A 21 -29.87 -30.56 28.30
C GLN A 21 -30.99 -30.41 27.27
N SER A 22 -30.93 -31.12 26.15
CA SER A 22 -31.93 -31.02 25.08
C SER A 22 -33.17 -31.84 25.41
N HIS A 23 -34.34 -31.21 25.34
CA HIS A 23 -35.63 -31.89 25.46
C HIS A 23 -35.93 -32.86 24.30
N LYS A 24 -35.17 -32.78 23.19
CA LYS A 24 -35.30 -33.66 22.02
C LYS A 24 -34.45 -34.92 22.15
N VAL A 25 -33.54 -34.95 23.11
CA VAL A 25 -32.66 -36.08 23.39
C VAL A 25 -33.25 -36.91 24.53
N LYS A 26 -33.51 -38.19 24.25
CA LYS A 26 -34.07 -39.14 25.21
C LYS A 26 -32.98 -39.80 26.04
N LYS A 27 -31.86 -40.13 25.39
CA LYS A 27 -30.75 -40.85 25.98
C LYS A 27 -29.46 -40.50 25.25
N VAL A 28 -28.41 -40.20 26.00
CA VAL A 28 -27.04 -40.11 25.48
C VAL A 28 -26.29 -41.36 25.92
N ILE A 29 -25.56 -41.97 25.00
CA ILE A 29 -24.70 -43.12 25.24
C ILE A 29 -23.29 -42.70 24.82
N VAL A 30 -22.30 -42.87 25.69
CA VAL A 30 -20.89 -42.62 25.34
C VAL A 30 -20.18 -43.96 25.29
N ALA A 31 -19.45 -44.23 24.21
CA ALA A 31 -18.83 -45.53 23.97
C ALA A 31 -17.41 -45.38 23.38
N PRO A 32 -16.37 -45.96 24.01
CA PRO A 32 -16.44 -46.71 25.27
C PRO A 32 -16.73 -45.83 26.50
N GLY A 33 -16.54 -44.51 26.38
CA GLY A 33 -16.69 -43.55 27.48
C GLY A 33 -15.65 -43.77 28.59
N ASN A 34 -15.90 -43.19 29.76
CA ASN A 34 -15.06 -43.31 30.96
C ASN A 34 -15.94 -43.70 32.17
N GLY A 35 -15.36 -44.30 33.21
CA GLY A 35 -16.12 -44.65 34.43
C GLY A 35 -17.12 -45.81 34.28
N ALA A 36 -16.85 -46.81 33.42
CA ALA A 36 -17.63 -48.04 33.20
C ALA A 36 -18.88 -47.95 32.28
N THR A 37 -18.85 -47.08 31.28
CA THR A 37 -19.74 -47.18 30.10
C THR A 37 -19.19 -48.17 29.04
N GLY A 38 -20.02 -48.57 28.07
CA GLY A 38 -19.94 -49.84 27.30
C GLY A 38 -18.58 -50.25 26.70
N LYS A 39 -18.36 -51.58 26.60
CA LYS A 39 -17.14 -52.20 26.07
C LYS A 39 -17.22 -52.44 24.56
N ILE A 40 -17.29 -51.39 23.74
CA ILE A 40 -17.08 -51.54 22.30
C ILE A 40 -15.74 -50.94 21.89
N ASP A 41 -15.07 -51.55 20.92
CA ASP A 41 -13.91 -50.95 20.28
C ASP A 41 -14.39 -49.87 19.29
N PRO A 42 -14.08 -48.57 19.53
CA PRO A 42 -14.50 -47.49 18.64
C PRO A 42 -13.88 -47.57 17.23
N ASN A 43 -12.81 -48.35 17.06
CA ASN A 43 -12.16 -48.56 15.76
C ASN A 43 -12.69 -49.78 15.00
N ASN A 44 -13.54 -50.61 15.62
CA ASN A 44 -14.19 -51.74 14.97
C ASN A 44 -15.53 -51.33 14.35
N LEU A 45 -15.54 -51.13 13.03
CA LEU A 45 -16.68 -50.56 12.30
C LEU A 45 -17.96 -51.43 12.42
N GLU A 46 -17.81 -52.76 12.37
CA GLU A 46 -18.91 -53.70 12.49
C GLU A 46 -19.51 -53.67 13.90
N GLU A 47 -18.66 -53.69 14.92
CA GLU A 47 -19.09 -53.66 16.31
C GLU A 47 -19.84 -52.38 16.67
N VAL A 48 -19.38 -51.22 16.19
CA VAL A 48 -20.09 -49.94 16.38
C VAL A 48 -21.44 -49.95 15.66
N SER A 49 -21.50 -50.51 14.45
CA SER A 49 -22.74 -50.62 13.67
C SER A 49 -23.78 -51.54 14.34
N ASP A 50 -23.35 -52.71 14.82
CA ASP A 50 -24.17 -53.64 15.58
C ASP A 50 -24.67 -53.03 16.89
N PHE A 51 -23.80 -52.26 17.56
CA PHE A 51 -24.17 -51.52 18.76
C PHE A 51 -25.27 -50.48 18.47
N CYS A 52 -25.17 -49.75 17.35
CA CYS A 52 -26.20 -48.79 16.94
C CYS A 52 -27.57 -49.47 16.75
N ALA A 53 -27.59 -50.62 16.05
CA ALA A 53 -28.80 -51.40 15.84
C ALA A 53 -29.38 -51.93 17.16
N LYS A 54 -28.55 -52.53 18.02
CA LYS A 54 -28.95 -53.12 19.30
C LYS A 54 -29.54 -52.10 20.27
N HIS A 55 -29.03 -50.87 20.25
CA HIS A 55 -29.43 -49.83 21.19
C HIS A 55 -30.43 -48.82 20.62
N ASN A 56 -30.95 -49.05 19.41
CA ASN A 56 -31.85 -48.14 18.70
C ASN A 56 -31.29 -46.71 18.68
N VAL A 57 -30.04 -46.57 18.23
CA VAL A 57 -29.38 -45.27 18.12
C VAL A 57 -29.96 -44.53 16.91
N ASP A 58 -30.34 -43.27 17.10
CA ASP A 58 -30.87 -42.42 16.02
C ASP A 58 -29.81 -41.45 15.48
N CYS A 59 -28.76 -41.17 16.26
CA CYS A 59 -27.66 -40.30 15.85
C CYS A 59 -26.32 -40.76 16.45
N VAL A 60 -25.25 -40.73 15.64
CA VAL A 60 -23.87 -40.99 16.06
C VAL A 60 -23.04 -39.71 15.92
N LEU A 61 -22.38 -39.30 16.99
CA LEU A 61 -21.33 -38.28 17.00
C LEU A 61 -19.96 -38.95 17.13
N ILE A 62 -19.08 -38.73 16.17
CA ILE A 62 -17.73 -39.29 16.21
C ILE A 62 -16.77 -38.26 16.81
N GLY A 63 -16.29 -38.52 18.02
CA GLY A 63 -15.40 -37.62 18.76
C GLY A 63 -13.94 -37.66 18.30
N PRO A 64 -13.26 -38.82 18.36
CA PRO A 64 -11.85 -38.95 18.01
C PRO A 64 -11.60 -39.08 16.51
N GLU A 65 -10.38 -38.73 16.12
CA GLU A 65 -9.89 -38.70 14.75
C GLU A 65 -9.65 -40.08 14.13
N GLU A 66 -9.30 -41.08 14.94
CA GLU A 66 -8.94 -42.42 14.45
C GLU A 66 -10.13 -43.18 13.82
N PRO A 67 -11.33 -43.23 14.42
CA PRO A 67 -12.51 -43.81 13.76
C PRO A 67 -12.92 -43.08 12.47
N LEU A 68 -12.70 -41.76 12.39
CA LEU A 68 -12.92 -41.00 11.15
C LEU A 68 -11.94 -41.43 10.05
N SER A 69 -10.65 -41.55 10.39
CA SER A 69 -9.61 -42.07 9.49
C SER A 69 -9.92 -43.47 8.97
N ASN A 70 -10.51 -44.32 9.82
CA ASN A 70 -10.90 -45.69 9.47
C ASN A 70 -12.18 -45.75 8.61
N GLY A 71 -12.90 -44.63 8.44
CA GLY A 71 -14.11 -44.55 7.61
C GLY A 71 -15.38 -45.01 8.34
N LEU A 72 -15.45 -44.83 9.66
CA LEU A 72 -16.64 -45.17 10.43
C LEU A 72 -17.88 -44.39 9.96
N ALA A 73 -17.72 -43.12 9.59
CA ALA A 73 -18.83 -42.32 9.07
C ALA A 73 -19.41 -42.93 7.79
N ASP A 74 -18.54 -43.25 6.82
CA ASP A 74 -18.94 -43.88 5.56
C ASP A 74 -19.65 -45.21 5.78
N TYR A 75 -19.10 -46.03 6.68
CA TYR A 75 -19.65 -47.34 7.01
C TYR A 75 -21.06 -47.23 7.61
N LEU A 76 -21.26 -46.32 8.58
CA LEU A 76 -22.55 -46.12 9.25
C LEU A 76 -23.60 -45.54 8.29
N ILE A 77 -23.24 -44.53 7.48
CA ILE A 77 -24.14 -43.95 6.47
C ILE A 77 -24.60 -45.02 5.48
N LYS A 78 -23.70 -45.92 5.07
CA LYS A 78 -24.00 -47.01 4.14
C LYS A 78 -24.87 -48.09 4.76
N THR A 79 -24.61 -48.48 6.01
CA THR A 79 -25.27 -49.61 6.67
C THR A 79 -26.62 -49.24 7.31
N HIS A 80 -26.79 -47.98 7.73
CA HIS A 80 -28.00 -47.48 8.39
C HIS A 80 -28.51 -46.19 7.73
N PRO A 81 -29.34 -46.26 6.66
CA PRO A 81 -29.77 -45.09 5.90
C PRO A 81 -30.55 -44.02 6.69
N ASN A 82 -31.16 -44.42 7.81
CA ASN A 82 -31.95 -43.51 8.68
C ASN A 82 -31.14 -42.98 9.87
N LEU A 83 -29.87 -43.37 10.02
CA LEU A 83 -29.02 -42.97 11.12
C LEU A 83 -28.36 -41.61 10.82
N MET A 84 -28.53 -40.63 11.70
CA MET A 84 -27.82 -39.36 11.56
C MET A 84 -26.36 -39.52 11.98
N VAL A 85 -25.43 -39.28 11.07
CA VAL A 85 -23.99 -39.38 11.36
C VAL A 85 -23.36 -37.99 11.33
N PHE A 86 -22.87 -37.54 12.48
CA PHE A 86 -22.15 -36.28 12.66
C PHE A 86 -20.66 -36.58 12.81
N GLY A 87 -19.96 -36.47 11.69
CA GLY A 87 -18.54 -36.79 11.53
C GLY A 87 -18.22 -36.87 10.04
N PRO A 88 -17.09 -36.32 9.57
CA PRO A 88 -16.77 -36.27 8.15
C PRO A 88 -16.50 -37.67 7.59
N THR A 89 -16.66 -37.82 6.27
CA THR A 89 -16.25 -39.04 5.56
C THR A 89 -14.74 -39.23 5.63
N LYS A 90 -14.27 -40.43 5.34
CA LYS A 90 -12.84 -40.76 5.28
C LYS A 90 -12.06 -39.83 4.34
N ASP A 91 -12.64 -39.50 3.19
CA ASP A 91 -12.02 -38.59 2.22
C ASP A 91 -11.91 -37.16 2.77
N ALA A 92 -12.92 -36.68 3.49
CA ALA A 92 -12.89 -35.39 4.17
C ALA A 92 -11.89 -35.37 5.34
N ALA A 93 -11.81 -36.48 6.09
CA ALA A 93 -10.90 -36.63 7.22
C ALA A 93 -9.42 -36.53 6.81
N GLN A 94 -9.07 -36.68 5.53
CA GLN A 94 -7.70 -36.48 5.01
C GLN A 94 -7.14 -35.10 5.32
N LEU A 95 -7.99 -34.07 5.50
CA LEU A 95 -7.54 -32.74 5.93
C LEU A 95 -6.80 -32.77 7.29
N GLU A 96 -7.13 -33.72 8.19
CA GLU A 96 -6.41 -33.97 9.46
C GLU A 96 -5.43 -35.14 9.34
N THR A 97 -5.85 -36.25 8.70
CA THR A 97 -5.11 -37.51 8.77
C THR A 97 -3.88 -37.58 7.86
N SER A 98 -3.76 -36.66 6.90
CA SER A 98 -2.57 -36.47 6.05
C SER A 98 -2.16 -35.00 5.96
N LYS A 99 -1.06 -34.64 6.62
CA LYS A 99 -0.55 -33.25 6.60
C LYS A 99 -0.10 -32.81 5.22
N SER A 100 0.42 -33.72 4.40
CA SER A 100 0.81 -33.45 3.02
C SER A 100 -0.41 -33.17 2.15
N PHE A 101 -1.49 -33.96 2.25
CA PHE A 101 -2.76 -33.65 1.60
C PHE A 101 -3.29 -32.28 2.04
N SER A 102 -3.30 -32.04 3.35
CA SER A 102 -3.77 -30.79 3.96
C SER A 102 -3.00 -29.57 3.42
N LYS A 103 -1.66 -29.62 3.41
CA LYS A 103 -0.80 -28.54 2.89
C LYS A 103 -0.95 -28.34 1.39
N GLN A 104 -1.09 -29.41 0.61
CA GLN A 104 -1.36 -29.32 -0.83
C GLN A 104 -2.74 -28.69 -1.09
N PHE A 105 -3.76 -29.10 -0.36
CA PHE A 105 -5.10 -28.50 -0.41
C PHE A 105 -5.03 -27.00 -0.10
N MET A 106 -4.31 -26.61 0.96
CA MET A 106 -4.11 -25.20 1.31
C MET A 106 -3.45 -24.42 0.16
N LYS A 107 -2.39 -24.96 -0.43
CA LYS A 107 -1.68 -24.31 -1.52
C LYS A 107 -2.54 -24.16 -2.77
N GLU A 108 -3.28 -25.20 -3.15
CA GLU A 108 -4.11 -25.21 -4.36
C GLU A 108 -5.25 -24.19 -4.30
N TYR A 109 -5.87 -24.03 -3.13
CA TYR A 109 -6.99 -23.11 -2.92
C TYR A 109 -6.57 -21.75 -2.36
N GLY A 110 -5.27 -21.46 -2.30
CA GLY A 110 -4.75 -20.17 -1.83
C GLY A 110 -5.14 -19.85 -0.38
N LEU A 111 -5.11 -20.87 0.49
CA LEU A 111 -5.20 -20.71 1.93
C LEU A 111 -3.83 -20.29 2.49
N PRO A 112 -3.76 -19.24 3.32
CA PRO A 112 -2.49 -18.80 3.91
C PRO A 112 -1.95 -19.90 4.84
N THR A 113 -0.76 -20.41 4.56
CA THR A 113 -0.04 -21.42 5.36
C THR A 113 1.46 -21.18 5.25
N ALA A 114 2.25 -21.67 6.21
CA ALA A 114 3.71 -21.74 6.10
C ALA A 114 4.15 -22.39 4.77
N ASP A 115 5.20 -21.86 4.13
CA ASP A 115 5.81 -22.52 2.97
C ASP A 115 6.31 -23.91 3.38
N PHE A 116 6.28 -24.87 2.46
CA PHE A 116 6.57 -26.26 2.79
C PHE A 116 7.19 -27.05 1.63
N VAL A 117 7.86 -28.13 2.02
CA VAL A 117 8.40 -29.18 1.16
C VAL A 117 7.90 -30.51 1.70
N THR A 118 7.37 -31.35 0.81
CA THR A 118 6.99 -32.73 1.14
C THR A 118 8.07 -33.69 0.63
N VAL A 119 8.60 -34.51 1.52
CA VAL A 119 9.68 -35.47 1.27
C VAL A 119 9.17 -36.87 1.54
N SER A 120 9.47 -37.84 0.68
CA SER A 120 9.15 -39.25 0.84
C SER A 120 10.35 -40.10 0.43
N ILE A 121 10.36 -41.37 0.85
CA ILE A 121 11.41 -42.33 0.46
C ILE A 121 11.63 -42.37 -1.07
N GLU A 122 10.56 -42.19 -1.84
CA GLU A 122 10.58 -42.32 -3.30
C GLU A 122 11.12 -41.06 -4.00
N ASN A 123 11.00 -39.88 -3.37
CA ASN A 123 11.34 -38.59 -3.98
C ASN A 123 12.62 -37.94 -3.44
N VAL A 124 13.17 -38.46 -2.33
CA VAL A 124 14.34 -37.86 -1.68
C VAL A 124 15.65 -38.25 -2.39
N LYS A 125 16.22 -37.31 -3.17
CA LYS A 125 17.57 -37.48 -3.76
C LYS A 125 18.68 -37.13 -2.77
N SER A 126 18.48 -36.04 -2.02
CA SER A 126 19.35 -35.61 -0.92
C SER A 126 18.53 -34.75 0.05
N LEU A 127 18.74 -34.95 1.35
CA LEU A 127 18.17 -34.10 2.39
C LEU A 127 18.85 -32.73 2.46
N ASP A 128 20.07 -32.59 1.93
CA ASP A 128 20.75 -31.30 1.87
C ASP A 128 19.96 -30.30 1.00
N CYS A 129 19.44 -30.74 -0.15
CA CYS A 129 18.64 -29.90 -1.04
C CYS A 129 17.32 -29.42 -0.39
N VAL A 130 16.75 -30.21 0.53
CA VAL A 130 15.53 -29.82 1.27
C VAL A 130 15.84 -28.62 2.18
N PHE A 131 16.95 -28.69 2.91
CA PHE A 131 17.35 -27.64 3.84
C PHE A 131 18.14 -26.48 3.19
N GLU A 132 18.49 -26.58 1.91
CA GLU A 132 18.90 -25.44 1.07
C GLU A 132 17.70 -24.60 0.65
N ARG A 133 16.57 -25.24 0.31
CA ARG A 133 15.32 -24.53 -0.03
C ARG A 133 14.63 -23.95 1.21
N LEU A 134 14.53 -24.73 2.29
CA LEU A 134 13.98 -24.29 3.57
C LEU A 134 15.05 -24.40 4.66
N PRO A 135 15.79 -23.31 4.96
CA PRO A 135 16.88 -23.34 5.93
C PRO A 135 16.46 -23.92 7.27
N TRP A 136 17.24 -24.88 7.77
CA TRP A 136 16.91 -25.65 8.98
C TRP A 136 16.57 -24.77 10.20
N LYS A 137 17.24 -23.61 10.34
CA LYS A 137 17.06 -22.64 11.45
C LYS A 137 15.62 -22.14 11.58
N ASN A 138 14.91 -22.09 10.45
CA ASN A 138 13.56 -21.56 10.35
C ASN A 138 12.59 -22.64 9.87
N SER A 139 12.84 -23.90 10.22
CA SER A 139 12.03 -25.01 9.74
C SER A 139 11.42 -25.83 10.88
N VAL A 140 10.28 -26.47 10.62
CA VAL A 140 9.62 -27.44 11.47
C VAL A 140 9.47 -28.74 10.67
N VAL A 141 9.86 -29.87 11.26
CA VAL A 141 9.77 -31.20 10.64
C VAL A 141 8.54 -31.92 11.19
N LYS A 142 7.64 -32.34 10.32
CA LYS A 142 6.36 -32.98 10.68
C LYS A 142 6.19 -34.33 9.96
N ALA A 143 5.78 -35.37 10.70
CA ALA A 143 5.32 -36.62 10.11
C ALA A 143 3.95 -36.43 9.43
N ASP A 144 3.75 -37.05 8.27
CA ASP A 144 2.53 -36.88 7.46
C ASP A 144 1.27 -37.37 8.20
N GLY A 145 1.29 -38.60 8.70
CA GLY A 145 0.13 -39.23 9.33
C GLY A 145 -0.13 -38.85 10.79
N LEU A 146 -1.10 -39.55 11.39
CA LEU A 146 -1.44 -39.44 12.81
C LEU A 146 -0.32 -40.00 13.69
N ALA A 147 0.53 -39.12 14.22
CA ALA A 147 1.69 -39.47 15.07
C ALA A 147 1.43 -39.19 16.57
N ALA A 148 0.17 -39.29 17.02
CA ALA A 148 -0.28 -39.04 18.40
C ALA A 148 0.28 -37.72 19.01
N GLY A 149 0.39 -36.66 18.21
CA GLY A 149 0.94 -35.36 18.61
C GLY A 149 2.46 -35.31 18.86
N LYS A 150 3.19 -36.41 18.65
CA LYS A 150 4.65 -36.50 18.85
C LYS A 150 5.47 -36.31 17.58
N GLY A 151 4.83 -36.35 16.41
CA GLY A 151 5.49 -36.22 15.11
C GLY A 151 5.77 -34.79 14.64
N VAL A 152 5.98 -33.83 15.55
CA VAL A 152 6.34 -32.43 15.22
C VAL A 152 7.62 -32.08 15.96
N ILE A 153 8.68 -31.78 15.20
CA ILE A 153 10.03 -31.55 15.71
C ILE A 153 10.50 -30.17 15.26
N ILE A 154 10.98 -29.36 16.22
CA ILE A 154 11.63 -28.07 15.96
C ILE A 154 13.13 -28.28 16.18
N PRO A 155 13.94 -28.43 15.12
CA PRO A 155 15.36 -28.75 15.23
C PRO A 155 16.16 -27.58 15.82
N LYS A 156 17.15 -27.88 16.67
CA LYS A 156 18.07 -26.90 17.28
C LYS A 156 19.31 -26.68 16.43
N ASP A 157 19.68 -27.67 15.62
CA ASP A 157 20.79 -27.60 14.69
C ASP A 157 20.49 -28.38 13.38
N ARG A 158 21.36 -28.21 12.38
CA ARG A 158 21.23 -28.85 11.07
C ARG A 158 21.26 -30.38 11.15
N ALA A 159 22.06 -30.93 12.07
CA ALA A 159 22.19 -32.38 12.20
C ALA A 159 20.91 -32.99 12.78
N GLU A 160 20.31 -32.32 13.77
CA GLU A 160 19.00 -32.68 14.32
C GLU A 160 17.90 -32.61 13.26
N ALA A 161 17.89 -31.59 12.40
CA ALA A 161 16.91 -31.47 11.32
C ALA A 161 16.99 -32.64 10.32
N ILE A 162 18.21 -33.00 9.90
CA ILE A 162 18.46 -34.12 8.99
C ILE A 162 18.10 -35.45 9.66
N ASN A 163 18.54 -35.67 10.89
CA ASN A 163 18.30 -36.91 11.62
C ASN A 163 16.81 -37.11 11.94
N ALA A 164 16.10 -36.05 12.34
CA ALA A 164 14.66 -36.08 12.53
C ALA A 164 13.92 -36.46 11.24
N THR A 165 14.31 -35.86 10.12
CA THR A 165 13.71 -36.18 8.81
C THR A 165 13.99 -37.63 8.40
N LYS A 166 15.22 -38.13 8.61
CA LYS A 166 15.59 -39.54 8.35
C LYS A 166 14.81 -40.51 9.23
N SER A 167 14.78 -40.28 10.54
CA SER A 167 14.13 -41.15 11.52
C SER A 167 12.65 -41.35 11.21
N ILE A 168 11.96 -40.25 10.84
CA ILE A 168 10.56 -40.34 10.42
C ILE A 168 10.42 -41.17 9.14
N LEU A 169 11.25 -40.91 8.12
CA LEU A 169 11.25 -41.66 6.85
C LEU A 169 11.57 -43.16 7.03
N GLU A 170 12.47 -43.50 7.95
CA GLU A 170 12.87 -44.87 8.27
C GLU A 170 11.83 -45.64 9.11
N GLY A 171 10.72 -45.00 9.47
CA GLY A 171 9.54 -45.66 10.01
C GLY A 171 9.36 -45.55 11.52
N GLU A 172 9.93 -44.54 12.18
CA GLU A 172 9.73 -44.26 13.62
C GLU A 172 8.23 -44.21 14.00
N PHE A 173 7.38 -43.78 13.08
CA PHE A 173 5.92 -43.69 13.24
C PHE A 173 5.14 -44.68 12.35
N GLY A 174 5.76 -45.78 11.92
CA GLY A 174 5.14 -46.76 11.02
C GLY A 174 4.74 -46.16 9.66
N ASN A 175 3.57 -46.54 9.12
CA ASN A 175 3.10 -46.03 7.83
C ASN A 175 2.87 -44.49 7.82
N ALA A 176 2.69 -43.87 8.99
CA ALA A 176 2.55 -42.42 9.12
C ALA A 176 3.84 -41.63 8.84
N GLY A 177 5.00 -42.32 8.79
CA GLY A 177 6.33 -41.71 8.56
C GLY A 177 6.87 -41.82 7.13
N ARG A 178 6.16 -42.48 6.19
CA ARG A 178 6.64 -42.65 4.79
C ARG A 178 6.82 -41.33 4.03
N THR A 179 6.16 -40.29 4.53
CA THR A 179 6.22 -38.93 4.04
C THR A 179 6.46 -37.98 5.21
N VAL A 180 7.32 -36.98 5.01
CA VAL A 180 7.66 -35.90 5.93
C VAL A 180 7.30 -34.57 5.29
N VAL A 181 6.70 -33.68 6.07
CA VAL A 181 6.49 -32.28 5.70
C VAL A 181 7.51 -31.44 6.45
N VAL A 182 8.38 -30.76 5.72
CA VAL A 182 9.26 -29.71 6.26
C VAL A 182 8.62 -28.38 5.92
N GLU A 183 8.29 -27.57 6.92
CA GLU A 183 7.64 -26.27 6.73
C GLU A 183 8.42 -25.14 7.39
N GLU A 184 8.17 -23.92 6.94
CA GLU A 184 8.65 -22.70 7.58
C GLU A 184 8.11 -22.61 9.02
N ARG A 185 8.99 -22.20 9.93
CA ARG A 185 8.65 -21.88 11.32
C ARG A 185 8.01 -20.50 11.37
N LEU A 186 6.74 -20.44 11.75
CA LEU A 186 6.02 -19.20 11.98
C LEU A 186 6.14 -18.75 13.43
N GLU A 187 6.28 -17.44 13.64
CA GLU A 187 6.34 -16.83 14.96
C GLU A 187 5.22 -15.80 15.12
N GLY A 188 4.35 -16.03 16.10
CA GLY A 188 3.13 -15.27 16.31
C GLY A 188 2.36 -15.79 17.51
N TYR A 189 1.07 -15.51 17.58
CA TYR A 189 0.20 -16.10 18.60
C TYR A 189 -0.81 -17.06 17.98
N GLU A 190 -1.00 -18.22 18.62
CA GLU A 190 -1.95 -19.23 18.19
C GLU A 190 -3.38 -18.89 18.63
N VAL A 191 -4.33 -19.11 17.73
CA VAL A 191 -5.78 -19.11 17.98
C VAL A 191 -6.42 -20.34 17.35
N SER A 192 -7.44 -20.87 18.02
CA SER A 192 -8.21 -22.01 17.58
C SER A 192 -9.54 -21.52 17.04
N ALA A 193 -9.80 -21.74 15.74
CA ALA A 193 -11.07 -21.42 15.10
C ALA A 193 -11.80 -22.72 14.75
N LEU A 194 -12.99 -22.92 15.31
CA LEU A 194 -13.82 -24.09 15.01
C LEU A 194 -15.10 -23.65 14.33
N ALA A 195 -15.64 -24.47 13.44
CA ALA A 195 -16.94 -24.24 12.82
C ALA A 195 -17.72 -25.54 12.68
N PHE A 196 -19.04 -25.45 12.84
CA PHE A 196 -19.96 -26.47 12.33
C PHE A 196 -19.99 -26.37 10.81
N VAL A 197 -19.89 -27.48 10.10
CA VAL A 197 -19.79 -27.55 8.64
C VAL A 197 -20.69 -28.65 8.09
N ASP A 198 -21.61 -28.30 7.18
CA ASP A 198 -22.56 -29.23 6.55
C ASP A 198 -22.19 -29.60 5.09
N GLY A 199 -21.02 -29.14 4.64
CA GLY A 199 -20.47 -29.36 3.31
C GLY A 199 -20.83 -28.26 2.30
N ILE A 200 -21.82 -27.40 2.59
CA ILE A 200 -22.20 -26.27 1.73
C ILE A 200 -22.21 -24.92 2.47
N SER A 201 -22.25 -24.94 3.79
CA SER A 201 -22.26 -23.78 4.66
C SER A 201 -21.56 -24.09 5.98
N TYR A 202 -21.22 -23.03 6.73
CA TYR A 202 -20.62 -23.17 8.05
C TYR A 202 -21.20 -22.16 9.04
N LYS A 203 -21.07 -22.49 10.34
CA LYS A 203 -21.34 -21.58 11.47
C LYS A 203 -20.15 -21.62 12.41
N ARG A 204 -19.39 -20.53 12.45
CA ARG A 204 -18.18 -20.39 13.26
C ARG A 204 -18.51 -20.30 14.75
N MET A 205 -17.70 -20.96 15.58
CA MET A 205 -17.70 -20.87 17.04
C MET A 205 -16.84 -19.68 17.48
N PRO A 206 -17.02 -19.14 18.69
CA PRO A 206 -16.11 -18.14 19.25
C PRO A 206 -14.66 -18.65 19.22
N LEU A 207 -13.71 -17.76 18.94
CA LEU A 207 -12.30 -18.13 18.93
C LEU A 207 -11.85 -18.59 20.32
N GLY A 208 -11.05 -19.65 20.36
CA GLY A 208 -10.39 -20.13 21.57
C GLY A 208 -8.88 -19.96 21.50
N LYS A 209 -8.20 -20.14 22.63
CA LYS A 209 -6.74 -20.29 22.69
C LYS A 209 -6.38 -21.40 23.66
N ASP A 210 -5.72 -22.44 23.14
CA ASP A 210 -5.13 -23.52 23.93
C ASP A 210 -3.72 -23.15 24.42
N HIS A 211 -3.32 -23.74 25.54
CA HIS A 211 -2.00 -23.68 26.14
C HIS A 211 -1.34 -25.06 26.10
N LYS A 212 -0.57 -25.32 25.03
CA LYS A 212 0.04 -26.62 24.74
C LYS A 212 1.17 -27.03 25.69
N ARG A 213 1.80 -26.09 26.41
CA ARG A 213 3.01 -26.34 27.22
C ARG A 213 2.65 -26.78 28.63
N LEU A 214 3.40 -27.77 29.16
CA LEU A 214 3.13 -28.41 30.45
C LEU A 214 3.20 -27.43 31.64
N LEU A 215 4.20 -26.53 31.64
CA LEU A 215 4.50 -25.64 32.76
C LEU A 215 4.02 -24.22 32.47
N GLU A 216 3.91 -23.43 33.53
CA GLU A 216 3.56 -22.01 33.47
C GLU A 216 4.57 -21.22 32.62
N SER A 217 4.15 -20.06 32.12
CA SER A 217 4.90 -19.21 31.18
C SER A 217 5.28 -19.93 29.90
N ASP A 218 4.45 -20.87 29.47
CA ASP A 218 4.62 -21.69 28.27
C ASP A 218 5.95 -22.47 28.21
N MET A 219 6.41 -22.94 29.37
CA MET A 219 7.64 -23.73 29.52
C MET A 219 7.39 -25.25 29.52
N GLY A 220 8.46 -26.02 29.35
CA GLY A 220 8.40 -27.49 29.39
C GLY A 220 7.97 -28.14 28.06
N PRO A 221 7.74 -29.47 28.06
CA PRO A 221 7.39 -30.19 26.83
C PRO A 221 5.99 -29.81 26.31
N ASN A 222 5.77 -30.02 25.01
CA ASN A 222 4.44 -29.95 24.42
C ASN A 222 3.55 -31.07 24.96
N THR A 223 2.27 -30.77 25.06
CA THR A 223 1.21 -31.64 25.60
C THR A 223 0.01 -31.59 24.65
N GLY A 224 -1.01 -32.43 24.88
CA GLY A 224 -2.32 -32.28 24.23
C GLY A 224 -3.18 -31.13 24.76
N GLY A 225 -2.58 -30.06 25.29
CA GLY A 225 -3.26 -28.91 25.90
C GLY A 225 -3.39 -29.02 27.42
N MET A 226 -2.90 -28.01 28.14
CA MET A 226 -3.00 -27.87 29.61
C MET A 226 -4.14 -26.95 30.05
N GLY A 227 -4.80 -26.30 29.10
CA GLY A 227 -5.95 -25.47 29.35
C GLY A 227 -6.30 -24.60 28.16
N VAL A 228 -7.53 -24.10 28.14
CA VAL A 228 -8.06 -23.31 27.04
C VAL A 228 -8.98 -22.24 27.56
N VAL A 229 -9.05 -21.11 26.87
CA VAL A 229 -10.01 -20.04 27.16
C VAL A 229 -10.77 -19.62 25.92
N ALA A 230 -12.01 -19.16 26.11
CA ALA A 230 -12.84 -18.55 25.07
C ALA A 230 -13.87 -17.58 25.70
N PRO A 231 -14.35 -16.55 24.97
CA PRO A 231 -13.88 -16.13 23.65
C PRO A 231 -12.52 -15.41 23.71
N VAL A 232 -11.74 -15.52 22.64
CA VAL A 232 -10.52 -14.73 22.40
C VAL A 232 -10.81 -13.70 21.32
N LYS A 233 -10.29 -12.48 21.48
CA LYS A 233 -10.43 -11.41 20.48
C LYS A 233 -9.16 -11.30 19.64
N VAL A 234 -9.35 -11.11 18.34
CA VAL A 234 -8.31 -10.74 17.37
C VAL A 234 -8.76 -9.45 16.66
N PRO A 235 -7.88 -8.71 15.96
CA PRO A 235 -8.31 -7.57 15.15
C PRO A 235 -9.39 -7.96 14.14
N ASP A 236 -10.36 -7.08 13.88
CA ASP A 236 -11.51 -7.38 12.99
C ASP A 236 -11.08 -7.79 11.58
N GLU A 237 -9.97 -7.22 11.08
CA GLU A 237 -9.38 -7.61 9.79
C GLU A 237 -8.87 -9.05 9.79
N VAL A 238 -8.30 -9.52 10.90
CA VAL A 238 -7.82 -10.89 11.08
C VAL A 238 -9.02 -11.83 11.18
N ASP A 239 -10.03 -11.47 11.97
CA ASP A 239 -11.23 -12.29 12.17
C ASP A 239 -11.97 -12.52 10.83
N LYS A 240 -12.07 -11.49 9.99
CA LYS A 240 -12.63 -11.60 8.64
C LYS A 240 -11.81 -12.54 7.74
N LYS A 241 -10.48 -12.45 7.78
CA LYS A 241 -9.61 -13.37 7.02
C LYS A 241 -9.70 -14.81 7.52
N ILE A 242 -9.97 -15.04 8.80
CA ILE A 242 -10.26 -16.38 9.34
C ILE A 242 -11.55 -16.93 8.72
N ASP A 243 -12.59 -16.11 8.55
CA ASP A 243 -13.82 -16.52 7.85
C ASP A 243 -13.54 -16.89 6.38
N GLU A 244 -12.68 -16.13 5.68
CA GLU A 244 -12.27 -16.46 4.30
C GLU A 244 -11.57 -17.83 4.18
N ILE A 245 -10.86 -18.28 5.23
CA ILE A 245 -10.25 -19.63 5.27
C ILE A 245 -11.35 -20.71 5.22
N PHE A 246 -12.43 -20.56 6.00
CA PHE A 246 -13.54 -21.52 5.99
C PHE A 246 -14.29 -21.51 4.66
N GLU A 247 -14.54 -20.33 4.08
CA GLU A 247 -15.19 -20.21 2.77
C GLU A 247 -14.40 -20.90 1.65
N LYS A 248 -13.09 -20.64 1.58
CA LYS A 248 -12.20 -21.26 0.59
C LYS A 248 -12.08 -22.77 0.81
N THR A 249 -12.07 -23.21 2.06
CA THR A 249 -12.06 -24.65 2.39
C THR A 249 -13.32 -25.36 1.90
N LEU A 250 -14.49 -24.75 2.11
CA LEU A 250 -15.75 -25.28 1.57
C LEU A 250 -15.75 -25.36 0.04
N ARG A 251 -15.23 -24.34 -0.65
CA ARG A 251 -15.07 -24.36 -2.11
C ARG A 251 -14.18 -25.53 -2.54
N GLY A 252 -13.03 -25.72 -1.90
CA GLY A 252 -12.13 -26.81 -2.25
C GLY A 252 -12.70 -28.21 -1.97
N LEU A 253 -13.48 -28.36 -0.90
CA LEU A 253 -14.23 -29.59 -0.65
C LEU A 253 -15.28 -29.85 -1.73
N ALA A 254 -16.03 -28.83 -2.13
CA ALA A 254 -17.05 -28.91 -3.17
C ALA A 254 -16.45 -29.24 -4.55
N ASP A 255 -15.37 -28.58 -4.94
CA ASP A 255 -14.66 -28.79 -6.22
C ASP A 255 -14.15 -30.23 -6.37
N ARG A 256 -13.78 -30.86 -5.24
CA ARG A 256 -13.31 -32.26 -5.19
C ARG A 256 -14.44 -33.26 -4.94
N ASN A 257 -15.70 -32.81 -4.84
CA ASN A 257 -16.86 -33.62 -4.49
C ASN A 257 -16.68 -34.40 -3.17
N ILE A 258 -15.96 -33.79 -2.22
CA ILE A 258 -15.71 -34.36 -0.89
C ILE A 258 -16.81 -33.88 0.06
N LYS A 259 -17.62 -34.81 0.57
CA LYS A 259 -18.70 -34.50 1.49
C LYS A 259 -18.17 -34.31 2.91
N TYR A 260 -18.46 -33.17 3.50
CA TYR A 260 -18.10 -32.86 4.89
C TYR A 260 -19.37 -32.72 5.74
N CYS A 261 -19.40 -33.34 6.91
CA CYS A 261 -20.46 -33.19 7.91
C CYS A 261 -19.82 -33.24 9.29
N GLY A 262 -19.87 -32.18 10.07
CA GLY A 262 -19.34 -32.20 11.43
C GLY A 262 -18.71 -30.88 11.85
N VAL A 263 -17.58 -30.97 12.56
CA VAL A 263 -16.79 -29.80 12.98
C VAL A 263 -15.51 -29.75 12.19
N LEU A 264 -15.20 -28.58 11.63
CA LEU A 264 -13.88 -28.28 11.08
C LEU A 264 -13.17 -27.34 12.05
N TYR A 265 -11.98 -27.75 12.47
CA TYR A 265 -11.07 -27.01 13.33
C TYR A 265 -9.92 -26.50 12.47
N ALA A 266 -9.65 -25.21 12.54
CA ALA A 266 -8.48 -24.56 11.97
C ALA A 266 -7.57 -24.08 13.11
N GLY A 267 -6.37 -24.65 13.20
CA GLY A 267 -5.31 -24.14 14.06
C GLY A 267 -4.58 -23.01 13.35
N ILE A 268 -4.65 -21.80 13.88
CA ILE A 268 -4.19 -20.59 13.19
C ILE A 268 -3.08 -19.91 14.00
N MET A 269 -1.99 -19.55 13.33
CA MET A 269 -0.97 -18.66 13.85
C MET A 269 -1.21 -17.26 13.27
N VAL A 270 -1.42 -16.26 14.12
CA VAL A 270 -1.50 -14.86 13.66
C VAL A 270 -0.10 -14.25 13.70
N VAL A 271 0.43 -13.90 12.54
CA VAL A 271 1.75 -13.31 12.34
C VAL A 271 1.55 -11.92 11.76
N LYS A 272 1.93 -10.85 12.48
CA LYS A 272 1.81 -9.45 12.02
C LYS A 272 0.41 -9.11 11.43
N ASN A 273 -0.66 -9.48 12.14
CA ASN A 273 -2.06 -9.34 11.71
C ASN A 273 -2.45 -10.11 10.43
N GLU A 274 -1.74 -11.18 10.11
CA GLU A 274 -2.12 -12.13 9.06
C GLU A 274 -2.35 -13.52 9.66
N PRO A 275 -3.53 -14.16 9.44
CA PRO A 275 -3.78 -15.51 9.91
C PRO A 275 -3.16 -16.54 8.96
N TYR A 276 -2.23 -17.34 9.47
CA TYR A 276 -1.65 -18.49 8.78
C TYR A 276 -2.21 -19.78 9.37
N LEU A 277 -2.78 -20.62 8.52
CA LEU A 277 -3.28 -21.93 8.87
C LEU A 277 -2.12 -22.90 9.11
N LEU A 278 -2.02 -23.41 10.33
CA LEU A 278 -1.02 -24.39 10.74
C LEU A 278 -1.45 -25.80 10.36
N GLU A 279 -2.71 -26.14 10.67
CA GLU A 279 -3.29 -27.47 10.49
C GLU A 279 -4.82 -27.41 10.53
N PHE A 280 -5.45 -28.44 9.95
CA PHE A 280 -6.86 -28.73 10.16
C PHE A 280 -7.01 -29.92 11.10
N ASN A 281 -8.04 -29.86 11.96
CA ASN A 281 -8.61 -31.05 12.59
C ASN A 281 -10.06 -31.22 12.12
N CYS A 282 -10.49 -32.45 11.90
CA CYS A 282 -11.76 -32.81 11.29
C CYS A 282 -12.84 -33.18 12.31
N ARG A 283 -12.64 -32.75 13.55
CA ARG A 283 -13.47 -33.06 14.71
C ARG A 283 -13.38 -31.94 15.74
N PHE A 284 -14.16 -32.08 16.80
CA PHE A 284 -14.10 -31.22 17.97
C PHE A 284 -12.70 -31.23 18.63
N GLY A 285 -12.20 -30.05 19.02
CA GLY A 285 -10.93 -29.89 19.73
C GLY A 285 -10.97 -30.46 21.15
N ASP A 286 -9.82 -30.85 21.70
CA ASP A 286 -9.69 -31.27 23.10
C ASP A 286 -8.41 -30.66 23.68
N PRO A 287 -8.48 -29.63 24.55
CA PRO A 287 -9.62 -29.33 25.44
C PRO A 287 -10.62 -28.26 24.98
N GLU A 288 -10.54 -27.75 23.74
CA GLU A 288 -11.35 -26.60 23.29
C GLU A 288 -12.86 -26.81 23.44
N THR A 289 -13.33 -28.03 23.23
CA THR A 289 -14.77 -28.36 23.32
C THR A 289 -15.33 -28.11 24.71
N GLN A 290 -14.57 -28.47 25.76
CA GLN A 290 -14.99 -28.34 27.15
C GLN A 290 -15.36 -26.89 27.50
N VAL A 291 -14.71 -25.93 26.85
CA VAL A 291 -14.92 -24.48 27.03
C VAL A 291 -15.97 -23.95 26.07
N LEU A 292 -15.88 -24.28 24.77
CA LEU A 292 -16.79 -23.73 23.76
C LEU A 292 -18.24 -24.14 23.99
N VAL A 293 -18.53 -25.40 24.33
CA VAL A 293 -19.91 -25.86 24.52
C VAL A 293 -20.60 -25.25 25.75
N ARG A 294 -19.82 -24.68 26.69
CA ARG A 294 -20.34 -23.90 27.83
C ARG A 294 -20.87 -22.55 27.40
N LEU A 295 -20.28 -21.95 26.37
CA LEU A 295 -20.74 -20.70 25.77
C LEU A 295 -21.97 -20.90 24.88
N LEU A 296 -22.19 -22.12 24.36
CA LEU A 296 -23.25 -22.39 23.41
C LEU A 296 -24.65 -22.24 24.05
N GLN A 297 -25.47 -21.32 23.54
CA GLN A 297 -26.85 -21.12 23.99
C GLN A 297 -27.85 -21.91 23.15
N THR A 298 -27.62 -21.99 21.82
CA THR A 298 -28.46 -22.79 20.92
C THR A 298 -28.35 -24.28 21.27
N ASP A 299 -29.46 -25.01 21.16
CA ASP A 299 -29.47 -26.45 21.42
C ASP A 299 -28.51 -27.17 20.46
N LEU A 300 -27.54 -27.90 21.02
CA LEU A 300 -26.54 -28.63 20.24
C LEU A 300 -27.19 -29.69 19.35
N TYR A 301 -28.31 -30.28 19.79
CA TYR A 301 -29.08 -31.21 18.96
C TYR A 301 -29.57 -30.55 17.66
N ASP A 302 -30.09 -29.31 17.74
CA ASP A 302 -30.63 -28.60 16.58
C ASP A 302 -29.53 -28.26 15.57
N ILE A 303 -28.32 -27.97 16.06
CA ILE A 303 -27.15 -27.72 15.21
C ILE A 303 -26.71 -29.01 14.52
N ILE A 304 -26.62 -30.13 15.25
CA ILE A 304 -26.28 -31.44 14.68
C ILE A 304 -27.30 -31.82 13.62
N TYR A 305 -28.59 -31.72 13.93
CA TYR A 305 -29.68 -32.01 13.00
C TYR A 305 -29.56 -31.15 11.74
N SER A 306 -29.35 -29.84 11.90
CA SER A 306 -29.21 -28.91 10.78
C SER A 306 -27.96 -29.22 9.94
N THR A 307 -26.87 -29.64 10.57
CA THR A 307 -25.62 -30.01 9.89
C THR A 307 -25.79 -31.27 9.06
N VAL A 308 -26.38 -32.32 9.63
CA VAL A 308 -26.62 -33.58 8.91
C VAL A 308 -27.58 -33.41 7.73
N HIS A 309 -28.57 -32.52 7.86
CA HIS A 309 -29.57 -32.25 6.82
C HIS A 309 -29.23 -31.09 5.88
N GLN A 310 -28.01 -30.54 5.96
CA GLN A 310 -27.56 -29.41 5.12
C GLN A 310 -28.47 -28.16 5.18
N THR A 311 -29.00 -27.88 6.36
CA THR A 311 -29.82 -26.70 6.65
C THR A 311 -29.15 -25.76 7.63
N LEU A 312 -27.83 -25.92 7.85
CA LEU A 312 -27.07 -25.16 8.85
C LEU A 312 -27.08 -23.65 8.57
N SER A 313 -27.10 -23.23 7.31
CA SER A 313 -27.25 -21.82 6.92
C SER A 313 -28.45 -21.13 7.58
N LYS A 314 -29.57 -21.86 7.77
CA LYS A 314 -30.81 -21.38 8.40
C LYS A 314 -30.81 -21.48 9.93
N CYS A 315 -29.82 -22.15 10.52
CA CYS A 315 -29.67 -22.27 11.96
C CYS A 315 -29.03 -20.99 12.53
N ASP A 316 -29.71 -20.33 13.45
CA ASP A 316 -29.19 -19.17 14.19
C ASP A 316 -28.46 -19.65 15.46
N VAL A 317 -27.14 -19.82 15.34
CA VAL A 317 -26.28 -20.32 16.42
C VAL A 317 -25.89 -19.16 17.33
N LYS A 318 -26.40 -19.17 18.56
CA LYS A 318 -26.19 -18.15 19.57
C LYS A 318 -25.18 -18.61 20.62
N TRP A 319 -24.34 -17.66 21.03
CA TRP A 319 -23.30 -17.85 22.01
C TRP A 319 -23.45 -16.82 23.14
N SER A 320 -23.13 -17.23 24.36
CA SER A 320 -23.01 -16.37 25.51
C SER A 320 -21.85 -15.38 25.33
N THR A 321 -22.00 -14.16 25.86
CA THR A 321 -20.97 -13.12 25.88
C THR A 321 -19.97 -13.26 27.02
N LYS A 322 -20.25 -14.16 27.97
CA LYS A 322 -19.36 -14.49 29.10
C LYS A 322 -18.04 -15.14 28.64
N TYR A 323 -17.08 -15.21 29.54
CA TYR A 323 -15.82 -15.93 29.35
C TYR A 323 -15.85 -17.28 30.05
N VAL A 324 -15.16 -18.26 29.47
CA VAL A 324 -14.95 -19.59 30.05
C VAL A 324 -13.45 -19.89 30.06
N CYS A 325 -12.96 -20.37 31.19
CA CYS A 325 -11.59 -20.85 31.36
C CYS A 325 -11.62 -22.34 31.73
N GLY A 326 -10.88 -23.16 30.99
CA GLY A 326 -10.71 -24.59 31.22
C GLY A 326 -9.28 -24.91 31.62
N VAL A 327 -9.09 -25.53 32.79
CA VAL A 327 -7.78 -25.94 33.34
C VAL A 327 -7.69 -27.46 33.36
N ILE A 328 -6.60 -28.03 32.83
CA ILE A 328 -6.36 -29.47 32.84
C ILE A 328 -5.57 -29.88 34.08
N LEU A 329 -6.10 -30.88 34.80
CA LEU A 329 -5.39 -31.61 35.84
C LEU A 329 -4.74 -32.85 35.21
N ALA A 330 -3.41 -32.87 35.14
CA ALA A 330 -2.61 -33.97 34.60
C ALA A 330 -2.06 -34.87 35.72
N ALA A 331 -1.86 -36.15 35.39
CA ALA A 331 -1.23 -37.14 36.26
C ALA A 331 0.29 -36.95 36.32
N ALA A 332 0.92 -37.52 37.35
CA ALA A 332 2.37 -37.54 37.48
C ALA A 332 3.04 -38.11 36.22
N ASN A 333 4.20 -37.57 35.86
CA ASN A 333 5.06 -37.98 34.74
C ASN A 333 4.54 -37.67 33.32
N TYR A 334 3.39 -37.00 33.19
CA TYR A 334 2.90 -36.49 31.90
C TYR A 334 3.85 -35.41 31.33
N PRO A 335 4.11 -35.33 30.00
CA PRO A 335 3.55 -36.09 28.89
C PRO A 335 4.31 -37.37 28.50
N LYS A 336 5.35 -37.76 29.25
CA LYS A 336 6.16 -38.95 28.92
C LYS A 336 5.42 -40.26 29.23
N SER A 337 4.77 -40.32 30.39
CA SER A 337 3.86 -41.39 30.82
C SER A 337 2.74 -40.79 31.67
N GLY A 338 1.74 -41.57 32.07
CA GLY A 338 0.70 -41.09 33.00
C GLY A 338 0.48 -42.13 34.09
N ASP A 339 0.52 -41.71 35.36
CA ASP A 339 0.17 -42.59 36.47
C ASP A 339 -1.31 -43.03 36.33
N LYS A 340 -1.55 -44.33 36.46
CA LYS A 340 -2.88 -44.95 36.39
C LYS A 340 -3.12 -45.70 37.69
N GLY A 341 -4.19 -45.37 38.40
CA GLY A 341 -4.60 -46.05 39.63
C GLY A 341 -4.47 -45.24 40.92
N SER A 342 -3.99 -43.99 40.87
CA SER A 342 -3.96 -43.10 42.05
C SER A 342 -5.39 -42.72 42.46
N PRO A 343 -5.75 -42.78 43.76
CA PRO A 343 -7.11 -42.51 44.22
C PRO A 343 -7.44 -41.01 44.23
N ILE A 344 -8.49 -40.64 43.48
CA ILE A 344 -9.44 -39.54 43.73
C ILE A 344 -10.70 -40.26 44.31
N THR A 345 -11.84 -39.63 44.55
CA THR A 345 -13.13 -40.35 44.78
C THR A 345 -13.46 -41.36 43.64
N ILE A 346 -12.73 -41.29 42.52
CA ILE A 346 -12.53 -42.25 41.40
C ILE A 346 -11.01 -42.45 41.16
N VAL A 347 -10.51 -43.42 40.39
CA VAL A 347 -9.04 -43.55 40.14
C VAL A 347 -8.55 -42.80 38.89
N THR A 348 -7.29 -42.36 38.87
CA THR A 348 -6.62 -41.83 37.66
C THR A 348 -6.51 -42.93 36.58
N ASN A 349 -6.79 -42.61 35.31
CA ASN A 349 -6.75 -43.59 34.22
C ASN A 349 -6.28 -43.01 32.86
N GLY A 350 -5.47 -41.94 32.90
CA GLY A 350 -4.98 -41.24 31.70
C GLY A 350 -3.95 -40.16 32.04
N GLY A 351 -3.25 -39.65 31.02
CA GLY A 351 -2.25 -38.59 31.21
C GLY A 351 -2.87 -37.24 31.61
N ARG A 352 -3.89 -36.80 30.85
CA ARG A 352 -4.82 -35.74 31.26
C ARG A 352 -6.01 -36.39 31.97
N VAL A 353 -6.29 -36.00 33.21
CA VAL A 353 -7.24 -36.70 34.10
C VAL A 353 -8.58 -35.97 34.16
N LEU A 354 -8.58 -34.67 34.41
CA LEU A 354 -9.79 -33.85 34.52
C LEU A 354 -9.61 -32.51 33.80
N CYS A 355 -10.72 -31.94 33.33
CA CYS A 355 -10.80 -30.56 32.85
C CYS A 355 -11.77 -29.79 33.74
N VAL A 356 -11.26 -28.83 34.51
CA VAL A 356 -12.05 -27.93 35.35
C VAL A 356 -12.41 -26.71 34.52
N THR A 357 -13.70 -26.50 34.26
CA THR A 357 -14.19 -25.34 33.51
C THR A 357 -14.97 -24.40 34.42
N SER A 358 -14.68 -23.10 34.36
CA SER A 358 -15.47 -22.06 35.02
C SER A 358 -15.89 -20.99 34.02
N MET A 359 -17.08 -20.41 34.24
CA MET A 359 -17.69 -19.38 33.41
C MET A 359 -17.98 -18.14 34.24
N ALA A 360 -17.57 -16.96 33.77
CA ALA A 360 -17.76 -15.70 34.48
C ALA A 360 -17.91 -14.51 33.51
N GLU A 361 -18.21 -13.32 34.03
CA GLU A 361 -18.36 -12.11 33.19
C GLU A 361 -17.02 -11.63 32.65
N THR A 362 -15.92 -11.89 33.36
CA THR A 362 -14.56 -11.56 32.92
C THR A 362 -13.68 -12.81 32.81
N LEU A 363 -12.64 -12.75 31.96
CA LEU A 363 -11.67 -13.83 31.82
C LEU A 363 -10.91 -14.08 33.13
N GLN A 364 -10.59 -13.00 33.86
CA GLN A 364 -9.90 -13.07 35.14
C GLN A 364 -10.70 -13.87 36.17
N GLU A 365 -11.98 -13.52 36.37
CA GLU A 365 -12.86 -14.24 37.29
C GLU A 365 -13.03 -15.71 36.89
N ALA A 366 -13.22 -15.99 35.58
CA ALA A 366 -13.35 -17.36 35.10
C ALA A 366 -12.09 -18.18 35.43
N ARG A 367 -10.90 -17.60 35.25
CA ARG A 367 -9.63 -18.26 35.59
C ARG A 367 -9.46 -18.43 37.10
N GLU A 368 -9.73 -17.41 37.90
CA GLU A 368 -9.61 -17.46 39.36
C GLU A 368 -10.49 -18.56 39.95
N HIS A 369 -11.76 -18.62 39.55
CA HIS A 369 -12.68 -19.69 39.95
C HIS A 369 -12.22 -21.08 39.47
N ALA A 370 -11.73 -21.19 38.22
CA ALA A 370 -11.22 -22.48 37.72
C ALA A 370 -10.00 -22.95 38.54
N ASN A 371 -9.09 -22.03 38.90
CA ASN A 371 -7.93 -22.30 39.73
C ASN A 371 -8.29 -22.68 41.16
N GLU A 372 -9.30 -22.03 41.76
CA GLU A 372 -9.80 -22.35 43.09
C GLU A 372 -10.33 -23.80 43.13
N VAL A 373 -11.20 -24.16 42.18
CA VAL A 373 -11.74 -25.53 42.07
C VAL A 373 -10.64 -26.54 41.77
N ALA A 374 -9.74 -26.24 40.84
CA ALA A 374 -8.59 -27.10 40.51
C ALA A 374 -7.67 -27.33 41.72
N SER A 375 -7.49 -26.32 42.57
CA SER A 375 -6.68 -26.42 43.79
C SER A 375 -7.34 -27.34 44.83
N GLY A 376 -8.68 -27.33 44.93
CA GLY A 376 -9.42 -28.17 45.88
C GLY A 376 -9.50 -29.67 45.54
N ILE A 377 -9.18 -30.08 44.31
CA ILE A 377 -9.20 -31.49 43.87
C ILE A 377 -7.84 -32.14 44.12
N GLU A 378 -7.74 -33.17 44.96
CA GLU A 378 -6.46 -33.80 45.30
C GLU A 378 -6.27 -35.22 44.71
N PHE A 379 -5.08 -35.48 44.16
CA PHE A 379 -4.56 -36.81 43.85
C PHE A 379 -3.04 -36.82 43.73
N ASN A 380 -2.44 -37.99 43.93
CA ASN A 380 -1.00 -38.14 43.98
C ASN A 380 -0.33 -37.64 42.68
N GLY A 381 0.61 -36.70 42.82
CA GLY A 381 1.36 -36.12 41.72
C GLY A 381 0.54 -35.29 40.71
N LYS A 382 -0.61 -34.72 41.14
CA LYS A 382 -1.40 -33.73 40.38
C LYS A 382 -0.52 -32.58 39.85
N GLN A 383 -0.67 -32.27 38.57
CA GLN A 383 -0.05 -31.11 37.92
C GLN A 383 -1.10 -30.30 37.17
N PHE A 384 -1.06 -28.97 37.30
CA PHE A 384 -1.89 -28.05 36.52
C PHE A 384 -1.24 -26.66 36.46
N ARG A 385 -1.66 -25.85 35.49
CA ARG A 385 -1.19 -24.47 35.29
C ARG A 385 -2.19 -23.48 35.87
N ARG A 386 -1.69 -22.44 36.56
CA ARG A 386 -2.54 -21.35 37.10
C ARG A 386 -2.65 -20.15 36.17
N ASP A 387 -1.81 -20.09 35.14
CA ASP A 387 -1.66 -18.96 34.22
C ASP A 387 -2.45 -19.13 32.91
N ILE A 388 -3.39 -20.09 32.84
CA ILE A 388 -4.24 -20.31 31.67
C ILE A 388 -5.02 -19.03 31.34
N GLY A 389 -4.84 -18.49 30.14
CA GLY A 389 -5.42 -17.22 29.70
C GLY A 389 -4.76 -15.96 30.29
N LYS A 390 -3.74 -16.06 31.13
CA LYS A 390 -3.07 -14.88 31.74
C LYS A 390 -2.35 -14.01 30.73
N SER A 391 -1.70 -14.62 29.74
CA SER A 391 -1.06 -13.87 28.65
C SER A 391 -2.05 -13.09 27.79
N LEU A 392 -3.36 -13.37 27.88
CA LEU A 392 -4.42 -12.65 27.17
C LEU A 392 -4.90 -11.38 27.91
N GLU A 393 -4.72 -11.29 29.23
CA GLU A 393 -5.06 -10.10 30.02
C GLU A 393 -4.01 -8.99 29.90
N THR A 394 -2.78 -9.39 29.59
CA THR A 394 -1.67 -8.49 29.24
C THR A 394 -1.61 -8.21 27.73
N PHE A 395 -2.72 -8.34 26.98
CA PHE A 395 -2.83 -7.77 25.62
C PHE A 395 -3.02 -6.24 25.67
N THR A 396 -2.19 -5.57 26.46
CA THR A 396 -1.52 -4.39 25.95
C THR A 396 -0.23 -4.96 25.36
N PRO A 397 -0.06 -5.04 24.03
CA PRO A 397 1.18 -5.56 23.48
C PRO A 397 2.32 -4.83 24.18
N SER A 398 3.26 -5.56 24.81
CA SER A 398 4.54 -4.93 25.09
C SER A 398 5.10 -4.64 23.71
N LEU A 399 4.99 -3.38 23.29
CA LEU A 399 5.58 -2.87 22.08
C LEU A 399 7.08 -3.10 22.23
N SER A 400 7.59 -4.20 21.68
CA SER A 400 8.99 -4.23 21.28
C SER A 400 9.10 -3.31 20.07
N TYR A 401 10.26 -2.67 19.92
CA TYR A 401 10.52 -1.83 18.75
C TYR A 401 10.32 -2.63 17.44
N GLU A 402 10.63 -3.92 17.48
CA GLU A 402 10.34 -4.90 16.42
C GLU A 402 8.85 -5.14 16.18
N ALA A 403 8.03 -5.18 17.22
CA ALA A 403 6.57 -5.29 17.10
C ALA A 403 5.92 -3.99 16.56
N SER A 404 6.58 -2.84 16.71
CA SER A 404 6.21 -1.62 15.97
C SER A 404 6.53 -1.74 14.48
N GLY A 405 7.29 -2.75 14.07
CA GLY A 405 7.72 -2.99 12.70
C GLY A 405 9.17 -2.58 12.43
N VAL A 406 10.03 -2.46 13.45
CA VAL A 406 11.43 -2.05 13.29
C VAL A 406 12.42 -3.12 13.78
N ASN A 407 13.13 -3.77 12.87
CA ASN A 407 14.07 -4.84 13.23
C ASN A 407 15.49 -4.29 13.51
N ILE A 408 15.86 -4.21 14.80
CA ILE A 408 17.17 -3.69 15.24
C ILE A 408 18.33 -4.57 14.76
N ASP A 409 18.17 -5.89 14.77
CA ASP A 409 19.23 -6.82 14.38
C ASP A 409 19.49 -6.78 12.87
N GLU A 410 18.43 -6.66 12.07
CA GLU A 410 18.57 -6.42 10.62
C GLU A 410 19.20 -5.05 10.33
N GLY A 411 18.83 -4.00 11.08
CA GLY A 411 19.48 -2.69 11.00
C GLY A 411 20.97 -2.75 11.33
N ASN A 412 21.34 -3.45 12.40
CA ASN A 412 22.75 -3.62 12.80
C ASN A 412 23.56 -4.41 11.78
N GLN A 413 23.00 -5.51 11.25
CA GLN A 413 23.67 -6.29 10.22
C GLN A 413 23.85 -5.48 8.93
N PHE A 414 22.84 -4.68 8.55
CA PHE A 414 22.94 -3.77 7.42
C PHE A 414 24.08 -2.75 7.60
N VAL A 415 24.23 -2.17 8.80
CA VAL A 415 25.35 -1.27 9.12
C VAL A 415 26.70 -1.97 8.95
N GLU A 416 26.84 -3.24 9.36
CA GLU A 416 28.07 -4.02 9.13
C GLU A 416 28.38 -4.19 7.64
N ASP A 417 27.38 -4.49 6.82
CA ASP A 417 27.56 -4.75 5.38
C ASP A 417 28.05 -3.51 4.61
N ILE A 418 27.63 -2.32 5.03
CA ILE A 418 27.95 -1.05 4.35
C ILE A 418 29.26 -0.41 4.83
N LYS A 419 29.91 -0.94 5.89
CA LYS A 419 31.18 -0.38 6.42
C LYS A 419 32.26 -0.23 5.35
N THR A 420 32.33 -1.18 4.41
CA THR A 420 33.31 -1.14 3.32
C THR A 420 33.04 0.01 2.35
N LEU A 421 31.75 0.28 2.05
CA LEU A 421 31.33 1.39 1.22
C LEU A 421 31.64 2.73 1.88
N VAL A 422 31.48 2.84 3.19
CA VAL A 422 31.82 4.08 3.92
C VAL A 422 33.32 4.30 3.93
N LYS A 423 34.10 3.24 4.20
CA LYS A 423 35.55 3.34 4.39
C LYS A 423 36.28 3.93 3.18
N LYS A 424 35.79 3.71 1.95
CA LYS A 424 36.37 4.30 0.73
C LYS A 424 36.23 5.82 0.63
N THR A 425 35.36 6.44 1.43
CA THR A 425 35.13 7.90 1.42
C THR A 425 36.01 8.69 2.37
N LEU A 426 36.66 8.01 3.34
CA LEU A 426 37.30 8.68 4.47
C LEU A 426 38.48 9.57 4.04
N LEU A 427 38.41 10.83 4.45
CA LEU A 427 39.47 11.82 4.32
C LEU A 427 40.32 11.88 5.61
N PRO A 428 41.57 12.39 5.53
CA PRO A 428 42.37 12.69 6.72
C PRO A 428 41.59 13.56 7.71
N GLY A 429 41.59 13.17 8.99
CA GLY A 429 40.90 13.88 10.07
C GLY A 429 39.46 13.42 10.33
N ALA A 430 38.85 12.62 9.46
CA ALA A 430 37.57 11.97 9.73
C ALA A 430 37.77 10.62 10.43
N ASN A 431 37.05 10.37 11.53
CA ASN A 431 37.03 9.05 12.18
C ASN A 431 35.96 8.11 11.58
N GLN A 432 36.06 6.81 11.89
CA GLN A 432 35.20 5.76 11.33
C GLN A 432 33.80 5.75 11.97
N ILE A 433 32.80 5.31 11.20
CA ILE A 433 31.41 5.06 11.64
C ILE A 433 31.35 4.02 12.77
N GLY A 434 30.49 4.28 13.77
CA GLY A 434 30.12 3.28 14.80
C GLY A 434 29.53 3.81 16.11
N GLY A 435 29.36 5.12 16.28
CA GLY A 435 28.59 5.72 17.38
C GLY A 435 27.64 6.78 16.83
N PHE A 436 26.70 7.28 17.63
CA PHE A 436 25.68 8.29 17.30
C PHE A 436 26.20 9.65 16.73
N GLY A 437 27.45 9.72 16.27
CA GLY A 437 28.09 10.84 15.59
C GLY A 437 29.54 10.50 15.18
N ALA A 438 30.14 11.38 14.39
CA ALA A 438 31.55 11.33 13.97
C ALA A 438 32.31 12.59 14.40
N VAL A 439 33.62 12.46 14.55
CA VAL A 439 34.55 13.55 14.87
C VAL A 439 35.34 13.89 13.61
N LEU A 440 35.42 15.18 13.33
CA LEU A 440 36.19 15.72 12.21
C LEU A 440 37.23 16.71 12.72
N ASP A 441 38.50 16.33 12.62
CA ASP A 441 39.63 17.19 12.96
C ASP A 441 40.00 18.07 11.76
N LEU A 442 39.60 19.34 11.81
CA LEU A 442 39.81 20.30 10.73
C LEU A 442 41.30 20.48 10.39
N LYS A 443 42.18 20.48 11.39
CA LYS A 443 43.62 20.64 11.19
C LYS A 443 44.20 19.51 10.35
N THR A 444 43.83 18.27 10.64
CA THR A 444 44.26 17.07 9.91
C THR A 444 43.61 17.00 8.53
N ALA A 445 42.39 17.53 8.39
CA ALA A 445 41.72 17.72 7.10
C ALA A 445 42.34 18.85 6.24
N GLY A 446 43.37 19.53 6.75
CA GLY A 446 44.15 20.54 6.03
C GLY A 446 43.63 21.97 6.19
N PHE A 447 42.80 22.23 7.21
CA PHE A 447 42.23 23.54 7.48
C PHE A 447 42.85 24.24 8.69
N SER A 448 42.82 25.57 8.67
CA SER A 448 43.21 26.42 9.80
C SER A 448 42.22 26.34 10.98
N ASN A 449 42.68 26.71 12.19
CA ASN A 449 41.83 26.70 13.40
C ASN A 449 40.74 27.80 13.38
N ASP A 450 40.91 28.84 12.57
CA ASP A 450 39.96 29.93 12.35
C ASP A 450 39.05 29.70 11.13
N SER A 451 39.12 28.51 10.52
CA SER A 451 38.19 28.12 9.45
C SER A 451 36.74 28.10 9.94
N GLN A 452 35.85 28.52 9.05
CA GLN A 452 34.41 28.57 9.29
C GLN A 452 33.73 27.33 8.73
N LEU A 453 32.64 26.90 9.36
CA LEU A 453 31.82 25.80 8.85
C LEU A 453 30.61 26.34 8.07
N VAL A 454 30.32 25.69 6.95
CA VAL A 454 29.10 25.88 6.16
C VAL A 454 28.36 24.56 6.17
N VAL A 455 27.07 24.60 6.50
CA VAL A 455 26.23 23.41 6.64
C VAL A 455 25.03 23.57 5.72
N GLY A 456 24.73 22.55 4.92
CA GLY A 456 23.60 22.52 3.99
C GLY A 456 22.86 21.21 4.09
N ILE A 457 21.52 21.26 4.06
CA ILE A 457 20.64 20.10 4.14
C ILE A 457 19.63 20.17 3.00
N ASP A 458 19.42 19.06 2.30
CA ASP A 458 18.39 18.94 1.25
C ASP A 458 18.00 17.47 1.06
N GLY A 459 16.95 17.22 0.29
CA GLY A 459 16.46 15.90 -0.06
C GLY A 459 16.30 15.69 -1.56
N VAL A 460 15.82 14.50 -1.92
CA VAL A 460 15.60 14.11 -3.33
C VAL A 460 14.16 14.27 -3.80
N GLY A 461 13.25 14.62 -2.88
CA GLY A 461 11.84 14.89 -3.18
C GLY A 461 11.13 13.71 -3.85
N THR A 462 10.13 14.00 -4.67
CA THR A 462 9.27 12.97 -5.28
C THR A 462 9.92 12.21 -6.45
N LYS A 463 11.22 12.40 -6.70
CA LYS A 463 12.00 11.58 -7.64
C LYS A 463 12.09 10.12 -7.18
N ILE A 464 12.07 9.88 -5.88
CA ILE A 464 12.05 8.54 -5.26
C ILE A 464 10.89 7.67 -5.76
N GLU A 465 9.75 8.28 -6.08
CA GLU A 465 8.62 7.56 -6.62
C GLU A 465 8.89 7.01 -8.02
N VAL A 466 9.62 7.76 -8.86
CA VAL A 466 10.05 7.26 -10.18
C VAL A 466 11.02 6.10 -9.99
N ALA A 467 11.95 6.21 -9.03
CA ALA A 467 12.92 5.17 -8.71
C ALA A 467 12.23 3.87 -8.25
N THR A 468 11.27 3.97 -7.33
CA THR A 468 10.45 2.86 -6.84
C THR A 468 9.70 2.15 -7.96
N HIS A 469 9.05 2.92 -8.86
CA HIS A 469 8.31 2.32 -9.98
C HIS A 469 9.24 1.64 -11.00
N CYS A 470 10.44 2.18 -11.21
CA CYS A 470 11.42 1.62 -12.15
C CYS A 470 12.30 0.53 -11.53
N LYS A 471 12.28 0.36 -10.20
CA LYS A 471 13.22 -0.48 -9.43
C LYS A 471 14.69 -0.19 -9.78
N ASN A 472 15.04 1.09 -9.84
CA ASN A 472 16.39 1.57 -10.13
C ASN A 472 16.72 2.72 -9.19
N PHE A 473 17.69 2.51 -8.31
CA PHE A 473 18.01 3.41 -7.20
C PHE A 473 19.42 4.01 -7.32
N ALA A 474 20.24 3.51 -8.25
CA ALA A 474 21.63 3.90 -8.43
C ALA A 474 21.86 5.40 -8.69
N GLY A 475 20.87 6.13 -9.22
CA GLY A 475 20.98 7.60 -9.42
C GLY A 475 20.66 8.44 -8.18
N ILE A 476 19.93 7.87 -7.22
CA ILE A 476 19.32 8.63 -6.11
C ILE A 476 20.35 9.05 -5.06
N GLY A 477 21.39 8.24 -4.83
CA GLY A 477 22.48 8.62 -3.93
C GLY A 477 23.30 9.80 -4.46
N TYR A 478 23.55 9.83 -5.77
CA TYR A 478 24.14 10.99 -6.45
C TYR A 478 23.28 12.24 -6.29
N ASP A 479 21.96 12.09 -6.43
CA ASP A 479 21.02 13.20 -6.24
C ASP A 479 21.15 13.81 -4.83
N VAL A 480 21.04 13.02 -3.76
CA VAL A 480 21.05 13.60 -2.39
C VAL A 480 22.39 14.28 -2.06
N VAL A 481 23.51 13.69 -2.49
CA VAL A 481 24.83 14.29 -2.26
C VAL A 481 24.96 15.57 -3.05
N ALA A 482 24.66 15.55 -4.35
CA ALA A 482 24.79 16.72 -5.23
C ALA A 482 23.91 17.88 -4.78
N MET A 483 22.68 17.62 -4.35
CA MET A 483 21.77 18.64 -3.85
C MET A 483 22.38 19.42 -2.68
N CYS A 484 23.04 18.74 -1.73
CA CYS A 484 23.63 19.40 -0.57
C CYS A 484 25.01 19.99 -0.85
N VAL A 485 25.90 19.24 -1.51
CA VAL A 485 27.31 19.69 -1.68
C VAL A 485 27.42 20.85 -2.67
N ASN A 486 26.54 20.90 -3.69
CA ASN A 486 26.51 22.02 -4.62
C ASN A 486 25.99 23.31 -3.95
N ASP A 487 25.12 23.20 -2.95
CA ASP A 487 24.63 24.35 -2.19
C ASP A 487 25.74 24.92 -1.28
N VAL A 488 26.45 24.07 -0.54
CA VAL A 488 27.51 24.56 0.38
C VAL A 488 28.70 25.17 -0.37
N ILE A 489 29.03 24.69 -1.58
CA ILE A 489 30.09 25.34 -2.37
C ILE A 489 29.70 26.76 -2.82
N CYS A 490 28.41 27.10 -2.92
CA CYS A 490 27.98 28.46 -3.27
C CYS A 490 28.43 29.50 -2.23
N HIS A 491 28.80 29.06 -1.03
CA HIS A 491 29.42 29.89 0.03
C HIS A 491 30.96 29.90 -0.01
N CYS A 492 31.57 29.44 -1.10
CA CYS A 492 33.01 29.23 -1.24
C CYS A 492 33.58 28.28 -0.17
N ALA A 493 32.84 27.22 0.20
CA ALA A 493 33.27 26.25 1.19
C ALA A 493 33.55 24.89 0.54
N LYS A 494 34.58 24.17 1.02
CA LYS A 494 34.94 22.84 0.54
C LYS A 494 34.17 21.78 1.35
N PRO A 495 33.36 20.91 0.73
CA PRO A 495 32.74 19.77 1.41
C PRO A 495 33.82 18.89 2.06
N ILE A 496 33.60 18.49 3.31
CA ILE A 496 34.52 17.65 4.08
C ILE A 496 33.83 16.44 4.68
N ALA A 497 32.53 16.57 4.98
CA ALA A 497 31.72 15.51 5.54
C ALA A 497 30.30 15.53 4.97
N PHE A 498 29.68 14.36 4.92
CA PHE A 498 28.31 14.16 4.51
C PHE A 498 27.63 13.18 5.47
N LEU A 499 26.37 13.47 5.80
CA LEU A 499 25.50 12.58 6.55
C LEU A 499 24.22 12.32 5.77
N ASP A 500 23.77 11.07 5.71
CA ASP A 500 22.49 10.71 5.10
C ASP A 500 21.39 10.45 6.14
N TYR A 501 20.15 10.70 5.76
CA TYR A 501 18.95 10.33 6.52
C TYR A 501 18.05 9.54 5.58
N PHE A 502 18.14 8.22 5.68
CA PHE A 502 17.33 7.27 4.93
C PHE A 502 16.19 6.78 5.83
N VAL A 503 14.95 6.99 5.41
CA VAL A 503 13.78 6.52 6.16
C VAL A 503 12.89 5.67 5.28
N CYS A 504 12.33 4.60 5.83
CA CYS A 504 11.42 3.70 5.10
C CYS A 504 10.32 3.16 5.99
N GLY A 505 9.18 2.77 5.42
CA GLY A 505 8.14 2.08 6.19
C GLY A 505 8.49 0.62 6.48
N LYS A 506 9.30 0.00 5.60
CA LYS A 506 9.95 -1.29 5.82
C LYS A 506 11.31 -1.32 5.13
N LEU A 507 12.35 -1.83 5.80
CA LEU A 507 13.71 -1.87 5.25
C LEU A 507 13.82 -2.91 4.12
N ASP A 508 14.05 -2.43 2.89
CA ASP A 508 14.51 -3.25 1.76
C ASP A 508 16.03 -3.13 1.65
N ARG A 509 16.74 -4.19 2.04
CA ARG A 509 18.22 -4.21 2.06
C ARG A 509 18.83 -4.05 0.68
N THR A 510 18.20 -4.56 -0.38
CA THR A 510 18.74 -4.45 -1.74
C THR A 510 18.67 -3.00 -2.20
N MET A 511 17.52 -2.37 -2.04
CA MET A 511 17.32 -0.94 -2.33
C MET A 511 18.26 -0.06 -1.50
N ALA A 512 18.29 -0.24 -0.18
CA ALA A 512 19.09 0.59 0.72
C ALA A 512 20.60 0.45 0.44
N THR A 513 21.07 -0.75 0.10
CA THR A 513 22.48 -0.97 -0.29
C THR A 513 22.82 -0.25 -1.60
N GLU A 514 21.93 -0.28 -2.60
CA GLU A 514 22.13 0.41 -3.88
C GLU A 514 22.17 1.93 -3.70
N VAL A 515 21.28 2.49 -2.88
CA VAL A 515 21.25 3.92 -2.53
C VAL A 515 22.54 4.33 -1.82
N LEU A 516 22.98 3.61 -0.78
CA LEU A 516 24.20 3.93 -0.04
C LEU A 516 25.47 3.75 -0.86
N ALA A 517 25.52 2.74 -1.74
CA ALA A 517 26.63 2.59 -2.69
C ALA A 517 26.75 3.84 -3.57
N SER A 518 25.61 4.33 -4.08
CA SER A 518 25.51 5.55 -4.87
C SER A 518 25.91 6.81 -4.09
N ILE A 519 25.45 6.97 -2.83
CA ILE A 519 25.86 8.08 -1.95
C ILE A 519 27.37 8.06 -1.76
N SER A 520 27.92 6.89 -1.49
CA SER A 520 29.35 6.73 -1.25
C SER A 520 30.19 7.07 -2.49
N ASP A 521 29.77 6.63 -3.68
CA ASP A 521 30.43 7.00 -4.94
C ASP A 521 30.38 8.52 -5.18
N ALA A 522 29.24 9.15 -4.92
CA ALA A 522 29.08 10.59 -5.03
C ALA A 522 29.94 11.36 -4.02
N CYS A 523 30.08 10.88 -2.77
CA CYS A 523 30.98 11.46 -1.76
C CYS A 523 32.45 11.39 -2.19
N VAL A 524 32.89 10.27 -2.75
CA VAL A 524 34.25 10.14 -3.31
C VAL A 524 34.45 11.15 -4.45
N GLU A 525 33.45 11.31 -5.33
CA GLU A 525 33.54 12.24 -6.43
C GLU A 525 33.56 13.71 -5.97
N ALA A 526 32.74 14.07 -4.99
CA ALA A 526 32.69 15.39 -4.37
C ALA A 526 33.92 15.70 -3.51
N GLY A 527 34.63 14.67 -3.07
CA GLY A 527 35.81 14.80 -2.20
C GLY A 527 35.44 15.11 -0.75
N CYS A 528 34.41 14.46 -0.22
CA CYS A 528 33.99 14.52 1.19
C CYS A 528 33.84 13.10 1.79
N SER A 529 33.93 13.00 3.12
CA SER A 529 33.73 11.74 3.82
C SER A 529 32.25 11.49 4.10
N LEU A 530 31.74 10.30 3.81
CA LEU A 530 30.49 9.83 4.39
C LEU A 530 30.79 9.43 5.84
N ILE A 531 30.42 10.28 6.80
CA ILE A 531 30.86 10.12 8.21
C ILE A 531 29.79 9.54 9.12
N GLY A 532 28.59 9.32 8.61
CA GLY A 532 27.48 8.79 9.39
C GLY A 532 26.15 9.09 8.70
N GLY A 533 25.08 8.73 9.37
CA GLY A 533 23.73 8.91 8.89
C GLY A 533 22.76 8.13 9.77
N GLU A 534 21.48 8.26 9.49
CA GLU A 534 20.43 7.50 10.14
C GLU A 534 19.70 6.66 9.09
N THR A 535 19.58 5.36 9.34
CA THR A 535 18.68 4.48 8.59
C THR A 535 17.52 4.11 9.52
N ALA A 536 16.38 4.76 9.34
CA ALA A 536 15.21 4.61 10.19
C ALA A 536 14.10 3.82 9.50
N GLU A 537 13.60 2.77 10.16
CA GLU A 537 12.33 2.15 9.80
C GLU A 537 11.23 2.86 10.61
N MET A 538 10.27 3.51 9.94
CA MET A 538 9.20 4.32 10.55
C MET A 538 7.81 3.83 10.09
N PRO A 539 7.45 2.57 10.41
CA PRO A 539 6.15 2.00 10.11
C PRO A 539 5.04 2.83 10.76
N GLY A 540 3.97 3.08 10.01
CA GLY A 540 2.83 3.92 10.43
C GLY A 540 2.98 5.41 10.10
N VAL A 541 4.20 5.91 9.89
CA VAL A 541 4.44 7.21 9.23
C VAL A 541 4.56 7.00 7.72
N TYR A 542 5.34 5.99 7.32
CA TYR A 542 5.46 5.53 5.94
C TYR A 542 4.78 4.17 5.78
N SER A 543 4.13 3.94 4.63
CA SER A 543 3.66 2.60 4.26
C SER A 543 4.82 1.67 3.92
N THR A 544 4.59 0.36 3.87
CA THR A 544 5.61 -0.69 3.68
C THR A 544 6.48 -0.55 2.42
N HIS A 545 6.07 0.27 1.45
CA HIS A 545 6.81 0.50 0.20
C HIS A 545 7.24 1.96 0.02
N GLN A 546 6.92 2.82 0.98
CA GLN A 546 7.33 4.21 0.97
C GLN A 546 8.64 4.38 1.73
N TRP A 547 9.44 5.30 1.22
CA TRP A 547 10.73 5.69 1.78
C TRP A 547 10.99 7.14 1.40
N ASP A 548 11.93 7.77 2.10
CA ASP A 548 12.42 9.12 1.83
C ASP A 548 13.93 9.17 2.11
N LEU A 549 14.58 10.17 1.51
CA LEU A 549 16.01 10.36 1.62
C LEU A 549 16.36 11.84 1.66
N ALA A 550 17.05 12.21 2.74
CA ALA A 550 17.66 13.53 2.92
C ALA A 550 19.15 13.38 3.21
N GLY A 551 19.90 14.46 3.07
CA GLY A 551 21.32 14.49 3.35
C GLY A 551 21.75 15.84 3.92
N CYS A 552 22.87 15.84 4.62
CA CYS A 552 23.48 17.01 5.23
C CYS A 552 24.96 17.06 4.85
N ALA A 553 25.35 18.10 4.12
CA ALA A 553 26.74 18.39 3.80
C ALA A 553 27.33 19.36 4.83
N ILE A 554 28.51 19.01 5.34
CA ILE A 554 29.34 19.88 6.16
C ILE A 554 30.57 20.24 5.31
N ALA A 555 30.81 21.54 5.18
CA ALA A 555 31.91 22.11 4.44
C ALA A 555 32.73 23.04 5.34
N ALA A 556 34.04 23.15 5.08
CA ALA A 556 34.91 24.13 5.71
C ALA A 556 35.33 25.20 4.71
N LYS A 557 35.40 26.42 5.21
CA LYS A 557 35.83 27.61 4.48
C LYS A 557 37.01 28.22 5.24
N GLU A 558 38.14 28.37 4.56
CA GLU A 558 39.27 29.12 5.10
C GLU A 558 38.90 30.59 5.32
N SER A 559 39.44 31.20 6.37
CA SER A 559 39.25 32.62 6.66
C SER A 559 39.77 33.52 5.53
N THR A 560 40.76 33.04 4.78
CA THR A 560 41.34 33.70 3.60
C THR A 560 40.48 33.62 2.34
N TRP A 561 39.51 32.71 2.27
CA TRP A 561 38.66 32.54 1.10
C TRP A 561 37.54 33.60 1.04
N PRO A 562 37.06 33.98 -0.16
CA PRO A 562 35.96 34.94 -0.30
C PRO A 562 34.69 34.53 0.44
N MET A 563 33.97 35.50 1.01
CA MET A 563 32.64 35.28 1.59
C MET A 563 31.58 35.52 0.52
N LEU A 564 31.13 34.44 -0.12
CA LEU A 564 30.12 34.51 -1.19
C LEU A 564 28.68 34.50 -0.64
N PRO A 565 27.74 35.19 -1.31
CA PRO A 565 27.98 36.07 -2.47
C PRO A 565 28.62 37.42 -2.09
N LEU A 566 29.45 37.96 -2.99
CA LEU A 566 29.99 39.31 -2.87
C LEU A 566 29.00 40.34 -3.45
N SER A 567 27.77 40.35 -2.93
CA SER A 567 26.62 41.08 -3.51
C SER A 567 26.91 42.55 -3.80
N SER A 568 27.62 43.24 -2.90
CA SER A 568 27.99 44.65 -3.07
C SER A 568 29.02 44.93 -4.17
N SER A 569 29.67 43.89 -4.70
CA SER A 569 30.62 43.98 -5.81
C SER A 569 30.03 43.59 -7.16
N ILE A 570 28.80 43.07 -7.17
CA ILE A 570 28.08 42.73 -8.39
C ILE A 570 27.55 44.02 -8.99
N GLU A 571 27.99 44.33 -10.21
CA GLU A 571 27.72 45.60 -10.85
C GLU A 571 27.35 45.43 -12.33
N GLU A 572 26.86 46.51 -12.93
CA GLU A 572 26.50 46.54 -14.34
C GLU A 572 27.65 46.09 -15.25
N GLY A 573 27.35 45.18 -16.17
CA GLY A 573 28.33 44.63 -17.12
C GLY A 573 28.97 43.31 -16.67
N ASP A 574 28.79 42.89 -15.41
CA ASP A 574 29.18 41.54 -14.98
C ASP A 574 28.47 40.47 -15.82
N VAL A 575 29.17 39.35 -16.06
CA VAL A 575 28.73 38.28 -16.96
C VAL A 575 28.11 37.14 -16.17
N ILE A 576 27.02 36.59 -16.68
CA ILE A 576 26.32 35.44 -16.08
C ILE A 576 26.65 34.20 -16.89
N LEU A 577 27.38 33.27 -16.27
CA LEU A 577 27.69 31.97 -16.86
C LEU A 577 26.79 30.88 -16.27
N GLY A 578 26.18 30.06 -17.12
CA GLY A 578 25.41 28.88 -16.74
C GLY A 578 26.16 27.59 -17.06
N LEU A 579 26.28 26.69 -16.09
CA LEU A 579 26.82 25.33 -16.31
C LEU A 579 25.67 24.35 -16.57
N PRO A 580 25.82 23.40 -17.51
CA PRO A 580 24.74 22.49 -17.88
C PRO A 580 24.43 21.49 -16.77
N SER A 581 23.16 21.10 -16.65
CA SER A 581 22.70 19.97 -15.85
C SER A 581 22.74 18.65 -16.62
N SER A 582 22.79 17.52 -15.93
CA SER A 582 22.65 16.17 -16.51
C SER A 582 21.22 15.84 -16.99
N GLY A 583 20.23 16.59 -16.52
CA GLY A 583 18.80 16.36 -16.75
C GLY A 583 17.99 17.22 -15.77
N LEU A 584 16.83 16.72 -15.35
CA LEU A 584 16.09 17.32 -14.24
C LEU A 584 16.85 17.05 -12.93
N HIS A 585 17.13 18.10 -12.17
CA HIS A 585 17.52 17.96 -10.76
C HIS A 585 16.34 17.44 -9.93
N SER A 586 16.60 16.97 -8.72
CA SER A 586 15.62 16.29 -7.85
C SER A 586 14.29 17.02 -7.62
N ASN A 587 14.28 18.34 -7.76
CA ASN A 587 13.08 19.18 -7.61
C ASN A 587 12.22 19.24 -8.88
N GLY A 588 10.90 19.38 -8.70
CA GLY A 588 9.94 19.50 -9.81
C GLY A 588 9.37 18.16 -10.33
N PHE A 589 9.80 17.03 -9.76
CA PHE A 589 9.34 15.70 -10.18
C PHE A 589 7.84 15.47 -10.00
N SER A 590 7.18 16.13 -9.05
CA SER A 590 5.72 16.08 -8.90
C SER A 590 5.00 16.58 -10.15
N LEU A 591 5.49 17.67 -10.76
CA LEU A 591 4.94 18.20 -12.01
C LEU A 591 5.31 17.31 -13.20
N ALA A 592 6.56 16.87 -13.31
CA ALA A 592 7.00 15.98 -14.38
C ALA A 592 6.18 14.68 -14.41
N ARG A 593 5.97 14.03 -13.26
CA ARG A 593 5.12 12.84 -13.12
C ARG A 593 3.69 13.10 -13.55
N LYS A 594 3.10 14.23 -13.11
CA LYS A 594 1.74 14.60 -13.50
C LYS A 594 1.62 14.75 -15.02
N VAL A 595 2.62 15.33 -15.69
CA VAL A 595 2.67 15.45 -17.15
C VAL A 595 2.72 14.07 -17.85
N LEU A 596 3.47 13.10 -17.31
CA LEU A 596 3.45 11.72 -17.82
C LEU A 596 2.06 11.08 -17.64
N THR A 597 1.47 11.19 -16.45
CA THR A 597 0.17 10.60 -16.14
C THR A 597 -0.96 11.13 -17.02
N VAL A 598 -1.06 12.46 -17.21
CA VAL A 598 -2.14 13.02 -18.04
C VAL A 598 -2.02 12.68 -19.53
N ASN A 599 -0.83 12.28 -19.97
CA ASN A 599 -0.57 11.84 -21.34
C ASN A 599 -0.52 10.30 -21.47
N ASP A 600 -0.85 9.55 -20.41
CA ASP A 600 -0.83 8.07 -20.39
C ASP A 600 0.54 7.48 -20.81
N VAL A 601 1.63 8.15 -20.41
CA VAL A 601 3.01 7.71 -20.69
C VAL A 601 3.57 6.98 -19.48
N LYS A 602 4.05 5.75 -19.68
CA LYS A 602 4.68 4.92 -18.66
C LYS A 602 6.19 5.17 -18.61
N TYR A 603 6.80 4.97 -17.45
CA TYR A 603 8.25 5.11 -17.31
C TYR A 603 9.04 4.10 -18.17
N SER A 604 8.42 2.97 -18.54
CA SER A 604 8.99 1.94 -19.41
C SER A 604 8.95 2.31 -20.90
N ASP A 605 8.20 3.36 -21.27
CA ASP A 605 8.02 3.70 -22.68
C ASP A 605 9.32 4.30 -23.27
N PRO A 606 9.63 4.01 -24.54
CA PRO A 606 10.81 4.54 -25.20
C PRO A 606 10.70 6.06 -25.37
N LEU A 607 11.85 6.76 -25.28
CA LEU A 607 11.88 8.21 -25.49
C LEU A 607 11.63 8.55 -26.97
N PRO A 608 10.80 9.56 -27.28
CA PRO A 608 10.58 10.01 -28.67
C PRO A 608 11.84 10.44 -29.42
N TRP A 609 12.87 10.90 -28.71
CA TRP A 609 14.15 11.35 -29.28
C TRP A 609 15.28 10.32 -29.13
N ASN A 610 15.06 9.22 -28.40
CA ASN A 610 16.03 8.14 -28.24
C ASN A 610 15.33 6.81 -27.89
N ALA A 611 15.04 6.02 -28.91
CA ALA A 611 14.30 4.76 -28.75
C ALA A 611 15.06 3.69 -27.93
N GLU A 612 16.37 3.83 -27.72
CA GLU A 612 17.19 2.88 -26.92
C GLU A 612 17.11 3.14 -25.41
N SER A 613 16.46 4.23 -25.00
CA SER A 613 16.27 4.60 -23.60
C SER A 613 14.79 4.83 -23.30
N THR A 614 14.46 4.83 -22.01
CA THR A 614 13.09 5.04 -21.54
C THR A 614 12.95 6.34 -20.76
N PHE A 615 11.70 6.80 -20.57
CA PHE A 615 11.40 7.93 -19.69
C PHE A 615 11.97 7.74 -18.28
N GLY A 616 11.78 6.56 -17.68
CA GLY A 616 12.30 6.25 -16.35
C GLY A 616 13.82 6.36 -16.26
N LYS A 617 14.55 5.80 -17.24
CA LYS A 617 16.02 5.84 -17.26
C LYS A 617 16.57 7.26 -17.41
N ASP A 618 15.93 8.09 -18.22
CA ASP A 618 16.38 9.48 -18.43
C ASP A 618 16.05 10.39 -17.23
N LEU A 619 14.86 10.21 -16.64
CA LEU A 619 14.44 10.91 -15.43
C LEU A 619 15.31 10.53 -14.21
N LEU A 620 15.79 9.29 -14.13
CA LEU A 620 16.63 8.81 -13.03
C LEU A 620 18.13 9.09 -13.19
N LYS A 621 18.54 9.87 -14.20
CA LYS A 621 19.91 10.39 -14.25
C LYS A 621 20.20 11.22 -13.00
N GLY A 622 21.32 10.93 -12.33
CA GLY A 622 21.73 11.63 -11.11
C GLY A 622 22.09 13.10 -11.37
N THR A 623 21.82 13.94 -10.40
CA THR A 623 22.18 15.37 -10.38
C THR A 623 23.69 15.53 -10.48
N ARG A 624 24.13 16.48 -11.30
CA ARG A 624 25.56 16.69 -11.60
C ARG A 624 26.29 17.31 -10.39
N LEU A 625 27.49 16.82 -10.10
CA LEU A 625 28.39 17.39 -9.09
C LEU A 625 29.29 18.45 -9.73
N TYR A 626 29.35 19.65 -9.14
CA TYR A 626 30.16 20.77 -9.66
C TYR A 626 31.39 21.08 -8.80
N VAL A 627 31.58 20.38 -7.68
CA VAL A 627 32.62 20.70 -6.67
C VAL A 627 34.02 20.81 -7.28
N LYS A 628 34.44 19.82 -8.09
CA LYS A 628 35.79 19.77 -8.68
C LYS A 628 36.06 20.92 -9.66
N THR A 629 35.05 21.40 -10.35
CA THR A 629 35.19 22.40 -11.43
C THR A 629 34.96 23.82 -10.91
N VAL A 630 33.99 24.01 -10.02
CA VAL A 630 33.59 25.33 -9.53
C VAL A 630 34.41 25.78 -8.32
N LEU A 631 34.66 24.92 -7.34
CA LEU A 631 35.34 25.33 -6.10
C LEU A 631 36.69 26.02 -6.33
N PRO A 632 37.58 25.57 -7.24
CA PRO A 632 38.84 26.28 -7.53
C PRO A 632 38.65 27.70 -8.08
N LEU A 633 37.55 27.97 -8.79
CA LEU A 633 37.21 29.31 -9.30
C LEU A 633 36.75 30.23 -8.16
N LEU A 634 36.00 29.67 -7.20
CA LEU A 634 35.52 30.42 -6.03
C LEU A 634 36.67 30.79 -5.11
N THR A 635 37.52 29.82 -4.75
CA THR A 635 38.64 30.04 -3.80
C THR A 635 39.73 30.95 -4.37
N SER A 636 39.84 31.08 -5.70
CA SER A 636 40.74 32.03 -6.36
C SER A 636 40.18 33.45 -6.48
N GLY A 637 38.94 33.71 -6.02
CA GLY A 637 38.33 35.04 -6.08
C GLY A 637 38.00 35.52 -7.49
N LEU A 638 37.78 34.57 -8.42
CA LEU A 638 37.41 34.90 -9.81
C LEU A 638 35.90 35.10 -10.00
N VAL A 639 35.10 34.59 -9.08
CA VAL A 639 33.64 34.59 -9.14
C VAL A 639 33.08 35.48 -8.03
N LYS A 640 32.14 36.37 -8.37
CA LYS A 640 31.46 37.29 -7.43
C LYS A 640 30.24 36.66 -6.76
N GLY A 641 29.58 35.71 -7.43
CA GLY A 641 28.40 35.02 -6.92
C GLY A 641 28.22 33.65 -7.57
N CYS A 642 27.67 32.69 -6.82
CA CYS A 642 27.44 31.32 -7.28
C CYS A 642 26.07 30.87 -6.78
N ALA A 643 25.27 30.24 -7.64
CA ALA A 643 23.95 29.72 -7.29
C ALA A 643 23.68 28.37 -7.95
N HIS A 644 23.42 27.36 -7.12
CA HIS A 644 22.95 26.06 -7.57
C HIS A 644 21.46 26.13 -7.92
N ILE A 645 21.09 25.62 -9.10
CA ILE A 645 19.74 25.76 -9.64
C ILE A 645 18.94 24.48 -9.35
N THR A 646 17.98 24.60 -8.43
CA THR A 646 17.18 23.48 -7.93
C THR A 646 15.67 23.84 -7.94
N GLY A 647 14.96 23.66 -6.82
CA GLY A 647 13.56 24.06 -6.67
C GLY A 647 13.45 25.59 -6.71
N GLY A 648 12.42 26.11 -7.38
CA GLY A 648 12.33 27.55 -7.68
C GLY A 648 13.12 27.95 -8.95
N GLY A 649 13.81 27.00 -9.60
CA GLY A 649 14.39 27.13 -10.92
C GLY A 649 15.36 28.30 -11.04
N LEU A 650 15.53 28.85 -12.25
CA LEU A 650 16.38 30.03 -12.45
C LEU A 650 15.82 31.27 -11.74
N THR A 651 14.49 31.36 -11.62
CA THR A 651 13.79 32.53 -11.08
C THR A 651 14.15 32.81 -9.62
N GLU A 652 14.13 31.78 -8.77
CA GLU A 652 14.31 31.94 -7.33
C GLU A 652 15.73 31.63 -6.87
N ASN A 653 16.48 30.79 -7.60
CA ASN A 653 17.85 30.43 -7.22
C ASN A 653 18.89 31.45 -7.69
N ALA A 654 18.81 31.92 -8.93
CA ALA A 654 19.85 32.81 -9.47
C ALA A 654 19.95 34.13 -8.68
N ILE A 655 18.82 34.65 -8.19
CA ILE A 655 18.78 35.89 -7.40
C ILE A 655 19.38 35.76 -5.99
N ARG A 656 19.73 34.56 -5.52
CA ARG A 656 20.37 34.35 -4.20
C ARG A 656 21.76 34.99 -4.13
N VAL A 657 22.36 35.32 -5.28
CA VAL A 657 23.63 36.07 -5.36
C VAL A 657 23.46 37.56 -5.09
N LEU A 658 22.22 38.07 -5.04
CA LEU A 658 21.90 39.47 -4.76
C LEU A 658 21.29 39.61 -3.37
N ASP A 659 21.56 40.72 -2.70
CA ASP A 659 20.93 41.05 -1.41
C ASP A 659 19.69 41.95 -1.59
N GLY A 660 19.07 42.36 -0.48
CA GLY A 660 17.87 43.22 -0.51
C GLY A 660 18.14 44.68 -0.89
N ASN A 661 19.40 45.11 -0.89
CA ASN A 661 19.81 46.50 -1.18
C ASN A 661 20.44 46.65 -2.57
N SER A 662 20.55 45.56 -3.33
CA SER A 662 21.17 45.53 -4.65
C SER A 662 20.37 46.40 -5.65
N ASP A 663 21.06 47.31 -6.34
CA ASP A 663 20.50 48.21 -7.37
C ASP A 663 20.64 47.66 -8.79
N VAL A 664 20.88 46.36 -8.89
CA VAL A 664 21.12 45.63 -10.14
C VAL A 664 20.08 44.53 -10.38
N THR A 665 19.96 44.11 -11.63
CA THR A 665 19.07 43.06 -12.10
C THR A 665 19.84 42.06 -12.94
N LEU A 666 19.61 40.78 -12.71
CA LEU A 666 20.13 39.71 -13.55
C LEU A 666 19.29 39.60 -14.82
N VAL A 667 19.89 39.81 -15.98
CA VAL A 667 19.21 39.64 -17.29
C VAL A 667 19.63 38.33 -17.91
N ILE A 668 18.71 37.36 -17.97
CA ILE A 668 18.95 36.03 -18.53
C ILE A 668 18.33 35.94 -19.93
N ASP A 669 19.16 35.66 -20.93
CA ASP A 669 18.77 35.43 -22.31
C ASP A 669 18.53 33.94 -22.59
N CYS A 670 17.26 33.56 -22.62
CA CYS A 670 16.82 32.18 -22.82
C CYS A 670 17.16 31.61 -24.20
N SER A 671 17.65 32.42 -25.15
CA SER A 671 18.09 31.95 -26.48
C SER A 671 19.52 31.38 -26.50
N LYS A 672 20.27 31.52 -25.39
CA LYS A 672 21.72 31.24 -25.34
C LYS A 672 22.09 29.78 -25.09
N TRP A 673 21.15 28.95 -24.67
CA TRP A 673 21.36 27.52 -24.48
C TRP A 673 20.16 26.71 -24.97
N LYS A 674 20.35 25.40 -25.13
CA LYS A 674 19.27 24.48 -25.47
C LYS A 674 19.12 23.45 -24.35
N PRO A 675 17.94 23.35 -23.71
CA PRO A 675 17.74 22.39 -22.64
C PRO A 675 17.68 20.95 -23.20
N HIS A 676 17.92 19.98 -22.32
CA HIS A 676 17.73 18.55 -22.63
C HIS A 676 16.32 18.29 -23.21
N GLU A 677 16.19 17.32 -24.11
CA GLU A 677 14.94 17.02 -24.82
C GLU A 677 13.76 16.69 -23.89
N MET A 678 14.04 16.18 -22.69
CA MET A 678 13.03 15.98 -21.64
C MET A 678 12.28 17.26 -21.27
N PHE A 679 12.98 18.41 -21.17
CA PHE A 679 12.32 19.69 -20.89
C PHE A 679 11.45 20.15 -22.06
N ASN A 680 11.94 19.98 -23.30
CA ASN A 680 11.15 20.25 -24.50
C ASN A 680 9.89 19.38 -24.52
N TRP A 681 10.01 18.11 -24.17
CA TRP A 681 8.87 17.19 -24.10
C TRP A 681 7.90 17.58 -22.99
N ILE A 682 8.35 17.91 -21.77
CA ILE A 682 7.46 18.36 -20.69
C ILE A 682 6.72 19.63 -21.10
N ALA A 683 7.40 20.61 -21.70
CA ALA A 683 6.79 21.84 -22.20
C ALA A 683 5.81 21.58 -23.37
N SER A 684 6.09 20.55 -24.20
CA SER A 684 5.31 20.22 -25.40
C SER A 684 4.19 19.22 -25.16
N ALA A 685 4.26 18.37 -24.14
CA ALA A 685 3.25 17.37 -23.78
C ALA A 685 2.40 17.82 -22.57
N GLY A 686 2.93 18.64 -21.67
CA GLY A 686 2.20 19.20 -20.53
C GLY A 686 1.63 20.59 -20.80
N PRO A 687 0.47 20.96 -20.21
CA PRO A 687 -0.04 22.33 -20.24
C PRO A 687 0.77 23.24 -19.29
N VAL A 688 2.10 23.25 -19.40
CA VAL A 688 3.00 23.99 -18.52
C VAL A 688 3.51 25.23 -19.24
N GLU A 689 3.17 26.42 -18.74
CA GLU A 689 3.64 27.70 -19.27
C GLU A 689 5.16 27.86 -19.15
N THR A 690 5.77 28.70 -20.00
CA THR A 690 7.23 28.85 -20.04
C THR A 690 7.77 29.41 -18.73
N LYS A 691 7.03 30.35 -18.14
CA LYS A 691 7.37 30.92 -16.82
C LYS A 691 7.32 29.88 -15.72
N GLU A 692 6.33 28.99 -15.75
CA GLU A 692 6.26 27.89 -14.80
C GLU A 692 7.41 26.92 -15.01
N MET A 693 7.76 26.56 -16.25
CA MET A 693 8.95 25.74 -16.52
C MET A 693 10.23 26.34 -15.91
N ILE A 694 10.49 27.63 -16.15
CA ILE A 694 11.68 28.36 -15.66
C ILE A 694 11.69 28.50 -14.13
N ARG A 695 10.51 28.57 -13.50
CA ARG A 695 10.35 28.64 -12.05
C ARG A 695 10.39 27.28 -11.38
N THR A 696 9.92 26.21 -12.01
CA THR A 696 9.89 24.89 -11.38
C THR A 696 11.21 24.15 -11.57
N PHE A 697 11.78 24.23 -12.78
CA PHE A 697 12.90 23.39 -13.19
C PHE A 697 14.16 24.21 -13.45
N ASN A 698 15.28 23.50 -13.43
CA ASN A 698 16.59 24.04 -13.75
C ASN A 698 16.77 24.32 -15.26
N CYS A 699 15.86 23.82 -16.11
CA CYS A 699 15.79 24.10 -17.55
C CYS A 699 17.13 23.91 -18.30
N GLY A 700 17.91 22.90 -17.91
CA GLY A 700 19.18 22.59 -18.54
C GLY A 700 20.40 23.30 -17.93
N ILE A 701 20.21 24.28 -17.04
CA ILE A 701 21.29 24.95 -16.30
C ILE A 701 21.28 24.43 -14.87
N GLY A 702 22.37 23.84 -14.39
CA GLY A 702 22.47 23.34 -13.02
C GLY A 702 23.19 24.28 -12.05
N MET A 703 24.05 25.17 -12.55
CA MET A 703 24.79 26.13 -11.72
C MET A 703 24.91 27.47 -12.45
N VAL A 704 24.81 28.58 -11.73
CA VAL A 704 25.02 29.94 -12.24
C VAL A 704 26.20 30.60 -11.53
N LEU A 705 27.09 31.22 -12.31
CA LEU A 705 28.24 31.98 -11.81
C LEU A 705 28.15 33.44 -12.30
N ILE A 706 28.33 34.38 -11.38
CA ILE A 706 28.47 35.82 -11.69
C ILE A 706 29.96 36.14 -11.72
N VAL A 707 30.44 36.60 -12.87
CA VAL A 707 31.86 36.79 -13.14
C VAL A 707 32.12 38.24 -13.54
N ASP A 708 33.17 38.82 -12.97
CA ASP A 708 33.65 40.14 -13.37
C ASP A 708 33.98 40.16 -14.86
N LYS A 709 33.55 41.20 -15.58
CA LYS A 709 33.81 41.30 -17.01
C LYS A 709 35.30 41.22 -17.36
N SER A 710 36.18 41.73 -16.50
CA SER A 710 37.64 41.68 -16.70
C SER A 710 38.25 40.28 -16.49
N LYS A 711 37.56 39.40 -15.77
CA LYS A 711 38.02 38.03 -15.42
C LYS A 711 37.34 36.94 -16.24
N GLU A 712 36.40 37.31 -17.11
CA GLU A 712 35.58 36.40 -17.90
C GLU A 712 36.40 35.36 -18.67
N GLU A 713 37.39 35.81 -19.47
CA GLU A 713 38.20 34.92 -20.29
C GLU A 713 39.06 33.96 -19.46
N GLU A 714 39.53 34.38 -18.28
CA GLU A 714 40.26 33.50 -17.37
C GLU A 714 39.35 32.39 -16.84
N VAL A 715 38.12 32.74 -16.43
CA VAL A 715 37.13 31.77 -15.93
C VAL A 715 36.73 30.79 -17.04
N LYS A 716 36.42 31.28 -18.24
CA LYS A 716 36.08 30.46 -19.41
C LYS A 716 37.22 29.49 -19.78
N SER A 717 38.47 29.96 -19.72
CA SER A 717 39.66 29.14 -19.97
C SER A 717 39.81 28.02 -18.93
N LYS A 718 39.63 28.33 -17.64
CA LYS A 718 39.71 27.32 -16.56
C LYS A 718 38.60 26.28 -16.66
N LEU A 719 37.35 26.70 -16.92
CA LEU A 719 36.24 25.77 -17.16
C LEU A 719 36.55 24.83 -18.34
N SER A 720 36.99 25.39 -19.47
CA SER A 720 37.38 24.61 -20.65
C SER A 720 38.52 23.63 -20.37
N SER A 721 39.53 24.04 -19.60
CA SER A 721 40.67 23.19 -19.22
C SER A 721 40.26 21.99 -18.36
N SER A 722 39.21 22.15 -17.56
CA SER A 722 38.58 21.07 -16.77
C SER A 722 37.56 20.25 -17.56
N LYS A 723 37.40 20.52 -18.86
CA LYS A 723 36.40 19.92 -19.76
C LYS A 723 34.95 20.18 -19.30
N GLU A 724 34.72 21.23 -18.53
CA GLU A 724 33.37 21.64 -18.14
C GLU A 724 32.76 22.51 -19.25
N GLN A 725 31.54 22.14 -19.65
CA GLN A 725 30.76 22.95 -20.60
C GLN A 725 30.14 24.14 -19.87
N PHE A 726 29.93 25.25 -20.59
CA PHE A 726 29.28 26.44 -20.04
C PHE A 726 28.59 27.23 -21.14
N PHE A 727 27.64 28.07 -20.73
CA PHE A 727 26.92 29.02 -21.59
C PHE A 727 27.03 30.41 -20.98
N GLU A 728 27.25 31.42 -21.82
CA GLU A 728 27.07 32.81 -21.43
C GLU A 728 25.57 33.13 -21.54
N ILE A 729 24.87 33.04 -20.43
CA ILE A 729 23.39 33.08 -20.40
C ILE A 729 22.85 34.48 -20.17
N GLY A 730 23.71 35.48 -19.94
CA GLY A 730 23.25 36.83 -19.65
C GLY A 730 24.30 37.74 -19.05
N HIS A 731 23.83 38.88 -18.55
CA HIS A 731 24.63 39.93 -17.94
C HIS A 731 23.86 40.64 -16.83
N VAL A 732 24.57 41.42 -16.02
CA VAL A 732 23.99 42.26 -14.96
C VAL A 732 23.74 43.67 -15.50
N GLU A 733 22.56 44.23 -15.21
CA GLU A 733 22.19 45.61 -15.56
C GLU A 733 21.80 46.41 -14.32
N LYS A 734 22.01 47.73 -14.34
CA LYS A 734 21.40 48.62 -13.33
C LYS A 734 19.89 48.66 -13.46
N SER A 735 19.18 48.65 -12.33
CA SER A 735 17.72 48.72 -12.33
C SER A 735 17.19 49.50 -11.14
N ALA A 736 16.32 50.47 -11.43
CA ALA A 736 15.53 51.19 -10.42
C ALA A 736 14.24 50.44 -10.04
N GLU A 737 13.89 49.36 -10.75
CA GLU A 737 12.70 48.56 -10.50
C GLU A 737 12.94 47.50 -9.43
N LYS A 738 11.92 47.15 -8.64
CA LYS A 738 12.01 46.10 -7.60
C LYS A 738 12.22 44.66 -8.14
N LYS A 739 12.36 44.46 -9.44
CA LYS A 739 12.52 43.13 -10.05
C LYS A 739 14.00 42.76 -10.16
N ARG A 740 14.45 41.80 -9.35
CA ARG A 740 15.86 41.36 -9.26
C ARG A 740 16.32 40.46 -10.43
N ILE A 741 15.40 39.93 -11.22
CA ILE A 741 15.70 39.08 -12.38
C ILE A 741 14.72 39.36 -13.52
N ARG A 742 15.23 39.32 -14.75
CA ARG A 742 14.48 39.50 -15.99
C ARG A 742 14.90 38.45 -17.00
N PHE A 743 13.93 37.73 -17.55
CA PHE A 743 14.15 36.80 -18.65
C PHE A 743 13.82 37.50 -19.98
N ILE A 744 14.66 37.30 -20.99
CA ILE A 744 14.43 37.75 -22.36
C ILE A 744 14.43 36.56 -23.30
N ASN A 745 13.70 36.68 -24.42
CA ASN A 745 13.54 35.60 -25.40
C ASN A 745 12.98 34.30 -24.81
N GLU A 746 12.11 34.37 -23.79
CA GLU A 746 11.52 33.21 -23.09
C GLU A 746 10.92 32.18 -24.06
N ASP A 747 10.19 32.63 -25.08
CA ASP A 747 9.53 31.78 -26.07
C ASP A 747 10.51 30.94 -26.93
N SER A 748 11.79 31.31 -26.96
CA SER A 748 12.81 30.57 -27.71
C SER A 748 13.38 29.36 -26.96
N LEU A 749 13.12 29.25 -25.65
CA LEU A 749 13.75 28.23 -24.80
C LEU A 749 13.24 26.81 -25.10
N PHE A 750 11.96 26.68 -25.46
CA PHE A 750 11.31 25.38 -25.66
C PHE A 750 10.67 25.27 -27.05
N HIS A 751 10.94 24.17 -27.74
CA HIS A 751 10.30 23.82 -29.01
C HIS A 751 8.92 23.18 -28.78
N ARG A 752 7.94 23.98 -28.36
CA ARG A 752 6.61 23.51 -27.92
C ARG A 752 5.86 22.69 -28.96
N ASP A 753 6.09 22.93 -30.25
CA ASP A 753 5.39 22.23 -31.32
C ASP A 753 5.96 20.84 -31.63
N LYS A 754 7.15 20.51 -31.10
CA LYS A 754 7.90 19.31 -31.47
C LYS A 754 7.19 18.00 -31.14
N TYR A 755 6.40 17.98 -30.05
CA TYR A 755 5.72 16.78 -29.54
C TYR A 755 4.19 16.94 -29.40
N LEU A 756 3.59 18.01 -29.96
CA LEU A 756 2.15 18.33 -29.81
C LEU A 756 1.19 17.24 -30.33
N THR A 757 1.64 16.41 -31.28
CA THR A 757 0.81 15.39 -31.94
C THR A 757 0.44 14.21 -31.03
N GLN A 758 0.98 14.15 -29.81
CA GLN A 758 0.77 13.03 -28.87
C GLN A 758 -0.14 13.37 -27.67
N ARG A 759 -0.63 14.61 -27.52
CA ARG A 759 -1.49 14.99 -26.37
C ARG A 759 -2.91 14.47 -26.51
N LYS A 760 -3.43 13.86 -25.44
CA LYS A 760 -4.86 13.54 -25.31
C LYS A 760 -5.66 14.83 -25.12
N ARG A 761 -6.59 15.12 -26.03
CA ARG A 761 -7.49 16.29 -25.96
C ARG A 761 -8.94 15.86 -25.78
N VAL A 762 -9.71 16.64 -25.04
CA VAL A 762 -11.16 16.45 -24.91
C VAL A 762 -11.84 16.92 -26.18
N LYS A 763 -12.61 16.03 -26.81
CA LYS A 763 -13.39 16.35 -28.00
C LYS A 763 -14.62 17.17 -27.62
N VAL A 764 -14.64 18.43 -28.00
CA VAL A 764 -15.69 19.40 -27.69
C VAL A 764 -16.64 19.57 -28.87
N ALA A 765 -17.95 19.53 -28.61
CA ALA A 765 -18.95 20.03 -29.56
C ALA A 765 -19.56 21.33 -29.05
N ILE A 766 -19.79 22.27 -29.97
CA ILE A 766 -20.41 23.57 -29.63
C ILE A 766 -21.81 23.63 -30.25
N LEU A 767 -22.81 23.93 -29.43
CA LEU A 767 -24.20 24.15 -29.88
C LEU A 767 -24.48 25.65 -29.98
N ILE A 768 -25.08 26.09 -31.09
CA ILE A 768 -25.38 27.51 -31.35
C ILE A 768 -26.75 27.73 -31.99
N SER A 769 -27.34 28.91 -31.80
CA SER A 769 -28.58 29.32 -32.50
C SER A 769 -28.47 30.64 -33.30
N GLY A 770 -27.30 31.30 -33.29
CA GLY A 770 -27.14 32.66 -33.79
C GLY A 770 -25.82 32.93 -34.52
N THR A 771 -25.26 34.13 -34.31
CA THR A 771 -24.05 34.62 -34.99
C THR A 771 -22.77 33.88 -34.59
N GLY A 772 -22.73 33.28 -33.40
CA GLY A 772 -21.63 32.41 -32.96
C GLY A 772 -20.41 33.12 -32.35
N THR A 773 -20.57 34.32 -31.77
CA THR A 773 -19.44 35.08 -31.19
C THR A 773 -18.77 34.32 -30.03
N ASN A 774 -19.55 33.73 -29.11
CA ASN A 774 -19.01 32.88 -28.04
C ASN A 774 -18.35 31.59 -28.60
N MET A 775 -18.92 30.99 -29.64
CA MET A 775 -18.34 29.83 -30.33
C MET A 775 -16.98 30.16 -30.95
N GLN A 776 -16.81 31.33 -31.57
CA GLN A 776 -15.53 31.75 -32.13
C GLN A 776 -14.43 31.75 -31.06
N LYS A 777 -14.71 32.29 -29.87
CA LYS A 777 -13.74 32.35 -28.77
C LYS A 777 -13.40 30.97 -28.20
N LEU A 778 -14.38 30.06 -28.14
CA LEU A 778 -14.13 28.67 -27.79
C LEU A 778 -13.21 27.97 -28.82
N ILE A 779 -13.44 28.19 -30.12
CA ILE A 779 -12.59 27.63 -31.19
C ILE A 779 -11.18 28.20 -31.11
N GLU A 780 -11.03 29.52 -30.98
CA GLU A 780 -9.73 30.18 -30.85
C GLU A 780 -8.93 29.63 -29.66
N ARG A 781 -9.58 29.48 -28.50
CA ARG A 781 -8.96 28.87 -27.31
C ARG A 781 -8.61 27.39 -27.49
N SER A 782 -9.38 26.63 -28.28
CA SER A 782 -9.06 25.23 -28.57
C SER A 782 -7.81 25.04 -29.43
N LYS A 783 -7.40 26.10 -30.15
CA LYS A 783 -6.25 26.07 -31.06
C LYS A 783 -4.94 26.55 -30.42
N THR A 784 -4.97 27.06 -29.19
CA THR A 784 -3.74 27.48 -28.51
C THR A 784 -2.89 26.26 -28.14
N PRO A 785 -1.54 26.36 -28.10
CA PRO A 785 -0.66 25.21 -27.83
C PRO A 785 -0.88 24.55 -26.46
N ASP A 786 -1.33 25.33 -25.48
CA ASP A 786 -1.63 24.89 -24.12
C ASP A 786 -3.03 24.28 -23.96
N SER A 787 -3.86 24.30 -25.01
CA SER A 787 -5.24 23.82 -24.94
C SER A 787 -5.33 22.31 -24.79
N ASN A 788 -6.19 21.88 -23.86
CA ASN A 788 -6.56 20.47 -23.66
C ASN A 788 -7.87 20.10 -24.39
N CYS A 789 -8.40 21.01 -25.21
CA CYS A 789 -9.65 20.84 -25.96
C CYS A 789 -9.37 20.73 -27.45
N GLU A 790 -10.20 19.95 -28.14
CA GLU A 790 -10.29 19.91 -29.59
C GLU A 790 -11.75 20.12 -29.97
N VAL A 791 -12.08 21.22 -30.64
CA VAL A 791 -13.45 21.41 -31.14
C VAL A 791 -13.63 20.52 -32.38
N VAL A 792 -14.46 19.48 -32.25
CA VAL A 792 -14.67 18.47 -33.31
C VAL A 792 -15.91 18.73 -34.15
N LEU A 793 -16.85 19.52 -33.64
CA LEU A 793 -18.15 19.74 -34.27
C LEU A 793 -18.84 21.02 -33.78
N VAL A 794 -19.46 21.74 -34.70
CA VAL A 794 -20.45 22.78 -34.36
C VAL A 794 -21.82 22.37 -34.89
N VAL A 795 -22.84 22.39 -34.03
CA VAL A 795 -24.22 22.07 -34.42
C VAL A 795 -25.12 23.27 -34.20
N SER A 796 -25.99 23.56 -35.17
CA SER A 796 -27.06 24.54 -34.98
C SER A 796 -28.44 23.92 -35.16
N ASN A 797 -29.41 24.47 -34.43
CA ASN A 797 -30.83 24.22 -34.64
C ASN A 797 -31.44 25.07 -35.77
N LYS A 798 -30.68 26.02 -36.34
CA LYS A 798 -31.12 26.86 -37.45
C LYS A 798 -30.13 26.75 -38.62
N GLU A 799 -30.65 26.41 -39.79
CA GLU A 799 -29.84 26.34 -41.02
C GLU A 799 -29.25 27.71 -41.41
N THR A 800 -29.96 28.79 -41.08
CA THR A 800 -29.56 30.17 -41.36
C THR A 800 -28.60 30.78 -40.33
N ALA A 801 -28.13 30.01 -39.34
CA ALA A 801 -27.23 30.52 -38.30
C ALA A 801 -25.88 30.93 -38.91
N GLY A 802 -25.55 32.23 -38.82
CA GLY A 802 -24.28 32.78 -39.33
C GLY A 802 -23.03 32.10 -38.73
N GLY A 803 -23.12 31.61 -37.50
CA GLY A 803 -22.03 30.90 -36.83
C GLY A 803 -21.60 29.61 -37.53
N LEU A 804 -22.45 28.96 -38.33
CA LEU A 804 -22.07 27.76 -39.10
C LEU A 804 -21.02 28.09 -40.17
N LYS A 805 -21.19 29.20 -40.90
CA LYS A 805 -20.21 29.66 -41.90
C LYS A 805 -18.89 30.04 -41.23
N LEU A 806 -18.96 30.68 -40.07
CA LEU A 806 -17.78 31.04 -39.29
C LEU A 806 -17.05 29.80 -38.78
N ALA A 807 -17.73 28.79 -38.23
CA ALA A 807 -17.09 27.54 -37.81
C ALA A 807 -16.36 26.84 -38.97
N ALA A 808 -16.99 26.82 -40.16
CA ALA A 808 -16.39 26.25 -41.36
C ALA A 808 -15.11 26.99 -41.80
N SER A 809 -15.01 28.31 -41.61
CA SER A 809 -13.77 29.06 -41.94
C SER A 809 -12.60 28.73 -41.02
N TYR A 810 -12.86 28.16 -39.84
CA TYR A 810 -11.82 27.61 -38.96
C TYR A 810 -11.50 26.14 -39.27
N GLY A 811 -12.13 25.53 -40.28
CA GLY A 811 -11.97 24.12 -40.65
C GLY A 811 -12.75 23.15 -39.76
N ILE A 812 -13.74 23.63 -39.00
CA ILE A 812 -14.53 22.79 -38.07
C ILE A 812 -15.76 22.22 -38.79
N PRO A 813 -16.02 20.90 -38.70
CA PRO A 813 -17.23 20.30 -39.23
C PRO A 813 -18.51 20.94 -38.66
N THR A 814 -19.52 21.09 -39.50
CA THR A 814 -20.81 21.67 -39.10
C THR A 814 -21.99 20.76 -39.42
N LYS A 815 -23.02 20.78 -38.57
CA LYS A 815 -24.30 20.08 -38.79
C LYS A 815 -25.48 20.94 -38.41
N VAL A 816 -26.60 20.70 -39.09
CA VAL A 816 -27.89 21.30 -38.75
C VAL A 816 -28.80 20.20 -38.22
N VAL A 817 -29.36 20.40 -37.03
CA VAL A 817 -30.37 19.52 -36.42
C VAL A 817 -31.60 20.38 -36.11
N PRO A 818 -32.54 20.51 -37.06
CA PRO A 818 -33.70 21.38 -36.93
C PRO A 818 -34.61 20.98 -35.77
N HIS A 819 -35.50 21.90 -35.41
CA HIS A 819 -36.53 21.62 -34.42
C HIS A 819 -37.53 20.57 -34.93
N THR A 820 -37.84 19.60 -34.07
CA THR A 820 -38.89 18.61 -34.27
C THR A 820 -40.03 18.88 -33.29
N SER A 821 -41.27 18.61 -33.69
CA SER A 821 -42.47 18.76 -32.85
C SER A 821 -42.39 17.94 -31.56
N ASP A 822 -41.75 16.77 -31.60
CA ASP A 822 -41.32 16.03 -30.42
C ASP A 822 -39.88 16.39 -30.03
N ARG A 823 -39.71 17.02 -28.86
CA ARG A 823 -38.42 17.44 -28.30
C ARG A 823 -37.47 16.26 -28.08
N VAL A 824 -37.98 15.12 -27.59
CA VAL A 824 -37.14 13.96 -27.24
C VAL A 824 -36.58 13.32 -28.51
N THR A 825 -37.38 13.19 -29.56
CA THR A 825 -36.89 12.69 -30.87
C THR A 825 -35.81 13.59 -31.47
N GLY A 826 -35.96 14.92 -31.39
CA GLY A 826 -34.93 15.85 -31.85
C GLY A 826 -33.63 15.74 -31.04
N ASP A 827 -33.74 15.59 -29.72
CA ASP A 827 -32.59 15.44 -28.83
C ASP A 827 -31.89 14.08 -29.02
N LYS A 828 -32.61 13.00 -29.35
CA LYS A 828 -32.03 11.70 -29.76
C LYS A 828 -31.18 11.83 -31.02
N THR A 829 -31.69 12.54 -32.03
CA THR A 829 -30.92 12.82 -33.25
C THR A 829 -29.68 13.65 -32.95
N LEU A 830 -29.83 14.71 -32.14
CA LEU A 830 -28.70 15.55 -31.73
C LEU A 830 -27.63 14.74 -31.01
N ALA A 831 -28.01 13.95 -29.99
CA ALA A 831 -27.08 13.11 -29.24
C ALA A 831 -26.37 12.10 -30.14
N LYS A 832 -27.07 11.49 -31.10
CA LYS A 832 -26.47 10.57 -32.08
C LYS A 832 -25.42 11.26 -32.95
N VAL A 833 -25.71 12.48 -33.41
CA VAL A 833 -24.77 13.30 -34.20
C VAL A 833 -23.55 13.67 -33.36
N LEU A 834 -23.71 14.12 -32.12
CA LEU A 834 -22.56 14.44 -31.26
C LEU A 834 -21.68 13.20 -31.00
N LYS A 835 -22.31 12.07 -30.66
CA LYS A 835 -21.59 10.81 -30.41
C LYS A 835 -20.84 10.30 -31.64
N SER A 836 -21.33 10.51 -32.86
CA SER A 836 -20.62 10.07 -34.07
C SER A 836 -19.31 10.85 -34.33
N TYR A 837 -19.13 12.01 -33.71
CA TYR A 837 -17.89 12.78 -33.73
C TYR A 837 -17.01 12.53 -32.48
N GLY A 838 -17.41 11.59 -31.62
CA GLY A 838 -16.68 11.26 -30.40
C GLY A 838 -16.72 12.36 -29.35
N THR A 839 -17.75 13.22 -29.35
CA THR A 839 -17.90 14.31 -28.39
C THR A 839 -17.87 13.82 -26.95
N GLN A 840 -17.08 14.49 -26.12
CA GLN A 840 -16.90 14.24 -24.69
C GLN A 840 -17.39 15.41 -23.82
N LEU A 841 -17.35 16.64 -24.35
CA LEU A 841 -17.84 17.86 -23.69
C LEU A 841 -18.72 18.66 -24.65
N VAL A 842 -19.86 19.17 -24.16
CA VAL A 842 -20.79 19.98 -24.94
C VAL A 842 -20.82 21.41 -24.39
N CYS A 843 -20.52 22.40 -25.23
CA CYS A 843 -20.57 23.82 -24.87
C CYS A 843 -21.76 24.51 -25.55
N LEU A 844 -22.65 25.13 -24.77
CA LEU A 844 -23.77 25.91 -25.28
C LEU A 844 -23.35 27.36 -25.50
N GLY A 845 -22.97 27.71 -26.73
CA GLY A 845 -22.51 29.04 -27.13
C GLY A 845 -23.65 29.94 -27.59
N GLY A 846 -24.68 30.12 -26.76
CA GLY A 846 -25.92 30.82 -27.15
C GLY A 846 -26.89 29.90 -27.89
N TYR A 847 -27.10 28.69 -27.34
CA TYR A 847 -28.06 27.72 -27.85
C TYR A 847 -29.44 27.95 -27.21
N MET A 848 -30.38 28.49 -27.98
CA MET A 848 -31.67 28.98 -27.49
C MET A 848 -32.72 27.85 -27.39
N ARG A 849 -32.36 26.72 -26.77
CA ARG A 849 -33.25 25.56 -26.59
C ARG A 849 -32.93 24.81 -25.30
N ILE A 850 -33.98 24.47 -24.54
CA ILE A 850 -33.87 23.64 -23.34
C ILE A 850 -33.64 22.17 -23.78
N LEU A 851 -32.61 21.54 -23.23
CA LEU A 851 -32.25 20.13 -23.50
C LEU A 851 -33.08 19.19 -22.62
N SER A 852 -33.58 18.08 -23.16
CA SER A 852 -34.41 17.12 -22.40
C SER A 852 -33.56 16.33 -21.38
N PRO A 853 -34.19 15.78 -20.32
CA PRO A 853 -33.51 14.85 -19.39
C PRO A 853 -32.82 13.68 -20.11
N PHE A 854 -33.41 13.19 -21.21
CA PHE A 854 -32.78 12.18 -22.06
C PHE A 854 -31.43 12.65 -22.59
N PHE A 855 -31.33 13.89 -23.09
CA PHE A 855 -30.07 14.41 -23.62
C PHE A 855 -29.02 14.59 -22.53
N ILE A 856 -29.42 15.15 -21.39
CA ILE A 856 -28.54 15.41 -20.24
C ILE A 856 -27.92 14.09 -19.75
N SER A 857 -28.70 13.00 -19.68
CA SER A 857 -28.18 11.68 -19.29
C SER A 857 -27.18 11.08 -20.29
N GLN A 858 -27.09 11.59 -21.53
CA GLN A 858 -26.07 11.14 -22.48
C GLN A 858 -24.69 11.76 -22.21
N PHE A 859 -24.64 12.89 -21.50
CA PHE A 859 -23.43 13.65 -21.18
C PHE A 859 -23.48 14.13 -19.72
N PRO A 860 -23.52 13.21 -18.74
CA PRO A 860 -23.66 13.58 -17.33
C PRO A 860 -22.47 14.43 -16.89
N SER A 861 -22.75 15.58 -16.27
CA SER A 861 -21.74 16.56 -15.82
C SER A 861 -20.77 17.03 -16.92
N ARG A 862 -21.20 16.97 -18.19
CA ARG A 862 -20.36 17.27 -19.38
C ARG A 862 -21.04 18.21 -20.37
N ILE A 863 -22.00 19.00 -19.89
CA ILE A 863 -22.68 20.04 -20.66
C ILE A 863 -22.52 21.35 -19.90
N ILE A 864 -21.93 22.35 -20.55
CA ILE A 864 -21.72 23.68 -19.95
C ILE A 864 -22.40 24.77 -20.77
N ASN A 865 -22.92 25.77 -20.09
CA ASN A 865 -23.62 26.90 -20.69
C ASN A 865 -23.06 28.23 -20.17
N ILE A 866 -23.19 29.28 -20.98
CA ILE A 866 -22.90 30.67 -20.59
C ILE A 866 -24.23 31.44 -20.53
N HIS A 867 -24.51 32.03 -19.37
CA HIS A 867 -25.72 32.80 -19.11
C HIS A 867 -25.39 34.27 -18.82
N PRO A 868 -26.11 35.25 -19.42
CA PRO A 868 -25.81 36.69 -19.28
C PRO A 868 -26.39 37.29 -17.98
N SER A 869 -26.22 36.60 -16.86
CA SER A 869 -26.57 37.08 -15.52
C SER A 869 -25.74 36.34 -14.47
N LEU A 870 -25.63 36.91 -13.26
CA LEU A 870 -25.06 36.25 -12.09
C LEU A 870 -26.11 35.33 -11.47
N LEU A 871 -26.13 34.06 -11.91
CA LEU A 871 -27.01 33.04 -11.35
C LEU A 871 -26.76 32.87 -9.84
N PRO A 872 -27.82 32.66 -9.03
CA PRO A 872 -29.21 32.37 -9.42
C PRO A 872 -30.12 33.59 -9.62
N SER A 873 -29.59 34.83 -9.64
CA SER A 873 -30.38 36.07 -9.49
C SER A 873 -31.43 36.30 -10.58
N PHE A 874 -31.03 36.22 -11.86
CA PHE A 874 -31.94 36.42 -13.00
C PHE A 874 -31.80 35.25 -13.99
N LYS A 875 -32.76 34.32 -13.97
CA LYS A 875 -32.79 33.12 -14.82
C LYS A 875 -33.60 33.34 -16.09
N GLY A 876 -33.37 32.53 -17.12
CA GLY A 876 -34.18 32.51 -18.34
C GLY A 876 -33.83 33.61 -19.34
N ALA A 877 -34.60 33.65 -20.43
CA ALA A 877 -34.27 34.43 -21.63
C ALA A 877 -34.33 35.96 -21.46
N HIS A 878 -34.99 36.45 -20.41
CA HIS A 878 -35.22 37.88 -20.15
C HIS A 878 -34.32 38.46 -19.05
N ALA A 879 -33.30 37.73 -18.61
CA ALA A 879 -32.46 38.08 -17.46
C ALA A 879 -31.90 39.52 -17.44
N LEU A 880 -31.55 40.07 -18.61
CA LEU A 880 -31.06 41.45 -18.71
C LEU A 880 -32.17 42.50 -18.55
N GLN A 881 -33.36 42.22 -19.06
CA GLN A 881 -34.52 43.09 -18.85
C GLN A 881 -34.93 43.05 -17.38
N ASP A 882 -34.99 41.86 -16.79
CA ASP A 882 -35.35 41.66 -15.39
C ASP A 882 -34.36 42.38 -14.46
N ALA A 883 -33.05 42.36 -14.78
CA ALA A 883 -32.03 43.08 -14.02
C ALA A 883 -32.21 44.61 -14.07
N LEU A 884 -32.55 45.16 -15.25
CA LEU A 884 -32.81 46.58 -15.40
C LEU A 884 -34.11 47.00 -14.70
N ASP A 885 -35.19 46.21 -14.84
CA ASP A 885 -36.48 46.47 -14.22
C ASP A 885 -36.41 46.39 -12.69
N PHE A 886 -35.58 45.50 -12.16
CA PHE A 886 -35.31 45.42 -10.72
C PHE A 886 -34.46 46.59 -10.21
N GLY A 887 -33.67 47.23 -11.07
CA GLY A 887 -32.81 48.36 -10.71
C GLY A 887 -31.51 47.98 -10.00
N VAL A 888 -30.96 46.76 -10.24
CA VAL A 888 -29.66 46.39 -9.69
C VAL A 888 -28.52 47.22 -10.30
N LYS A 889 -27.43 47.42 -9.54
CA LYS A 889 -26.22 48.12 -10.01
C LYS A 889 -25.12 47.20 -10.53
N ILE A 890 -25.30 45.88 -10.37
CA ILE A 890 -24.34 44.86 -10.79
C ILE A 890 -25.12 43.74 -11.49
N VAL A 891 -24.65 43.36 -12.67
CA VAL A 891 -25.03 42.13 -13.40
C VAL A 891 -23.74 41.37 -13.72
N GLY A 892 -23.76 40.41 -14.65
CA GLY A 892 -22.56 39.72 -15.08
C GLY A 892 -22.87 38.59 -16.03
N CYS A 893 -21.95 37.65 -16.14
CA CYS A 893 -22.19 36.37 -16.78
C CYS A 893 -21.79 35.20 -15.87
N THR A 894 -22.43 34.05 -16.10
CA THR A 894 -22.17 32.80 -15.38
C THR A 894 -21.91 31.67 -16.38
N ALA A 895 -20.76 31.01 -16.26
CA ALA A 895 -20.54 29.69 -16.85
C ALA A 895 -20.96 28.63 -15.82
N HIS A 896 -21.85 27.72 -16.19
CA HIS A 896 -22.39 26.70 -15.29
C HIS A 896 -22.64 25.38 -16.01
N PHE A 897 -22.75 24.30 -15.23
CA PHE A 897 -23.22 23.01 -15.74
C PHE A 897 -24.72 23.05 -16.04
N VAL A 898 -25.13 22.33 -17.08
CA VAL A 898 -26.55 22.20 -17.44
C VAL A 898 -27.13 20.96 -16.76
N ASP A 899 -28.18 21.15 -15.98
CA ASP A 899 -28.99 20.11 -15.36
C ASP A 899 -30.42 20.13 -15.94
N GLU A 900 -31.34 19.35 -15.35
CA GLU A 900 -32.73 19.24 -15.83
C GLU A 900 -33.54 20.52 -15.61
N LEU A 901 -33.06 21.40 -14.73
CA LEU A 901 -33.67 22.67 -14.40
C LEU A 901 -33.02 23.80 -15.22
N VAL A 902 -33.80 24.82 -15.55
CA VAL A 902 -33.29 25.95 -16.35
C VAL A 902 -32.39 26.82 -15.47
N ASP A 903 -31.15 27.04 -15.93
CA ASP A 903 -30.15 27.92 -15.31
C ASP A 903 -29.97 27.67 -13.80
N HIS A 904 -29.85 26.40 -13.41
CA HIS A 904 -29.76 25.95 -12.02
C HIS A 904 -28.47 25.21 -11.69
N GLY A 905 -27.90 24.46 -12.64
CA GLY A 905 -26.73 23.62 -12.35
C GLY A 905 -25.50 24.37 -11.83
N ASP A 906 -24.56 23.60 -11.30
CA ASP A 906 -23.41 24.10 -10.53
C ASP A 906 -22.58 25.13 -11.31
N ILE A 907 -22.18 26.18 -10.59
CA ILE A 907 -21.42 27.30 -11.14
C ILE A 907 -19.96 26.89 -11.33
N ILE A 908 -19.43 27.12 -12.54
CA ILE A 908 -18.02 26.91 -12.88
C ILE A 908 -17.24 28.22 -12.68
N ALA A 909 -17.77 29.33 -13.19
CA ALA A 909 -17.17 30.65 -13.08
C ALA A 909 -18.21 31.76 -13.24
N GLN A 910 -17.98 32.90 -12.61
CA GLN A 910 -18.79 34.11 -12.74
C GLN A 910 -17.92 35.35 -12.90
N ARG A 911 -18.42 36.34 -13.65
CA ARG A 911 -17.80 37.66 -13.74
C ARG A 911 -18.81 38.80 -13.65
N PRO A 912 -18.63 39.77 -12.73
CA PRO A 912 -19.53 40.89 -12.57
C PRO A 912 -19.28 41.99 -13.62
N VAL A 913 -20.32 42.76 -13.91
CA VAL A 913 -20.33 43.95 -14.77
C VAL A 913 -21.20 45.02 -14.08
N MET A 914 -20.67 46.23 -13.99
CA MET A 914 -21.40 47.37 -13.42
C MET A 914 -22.45 47.90 -14.40
N ILE A 915 -23.64 48.22 -13.89
CA ILE A 915 -24.70 48.93 -14.62
C ILE A 915 -24.57 50.42 -14.32
N GLU A 916 -24.35 51.22 -15.37
CA GLU A 916 -24.25 52.68 -15.29
C GLU A 916 -25.60 53.35 -15.57
N ASP A 917 -25.77 54.59 -15.10
CA ASP A 917 -27.00 55.34 -15.34
C ASP A 917 -27.15 55.63 -16.85
N GLY A 918 -28.23 55.13 -17.45
CA GLY A 918 -28.49 55.22 -18.89
C GLY A 918 -28.11 53.98 -19.70
N ASP A 919 -27.59 52.92 -19.06
CA ASP A 919 -27.39 51.64 -19.73
C ASP A 919 -28.72 51.07 -20.27
N THR A 920 -28.69 50.64 -21.53
CA THR A 920 -29.77 49.91 -22.19
C THR A 920 -29.44 48.43 -22.24
N ILE A 921 -30.40 47.57 -22.58
CA ILE A 921 -30.13 46.14 -22.81
C ILE A 921 -28.99 45.93 -23.81
N GLU A 922 -28.89 46.77 -24.85
CA GLU A 922 -27.88 46.62 -25.89
C GLU A 922 -26.47 47.00 -25.38
N THR A 923 -26.33 48.10 -24.63
CA THR A 923 -25.04 48.51 -24.05
C THR A 923 -24.59 47.52 -23.00
N LEU A 924 -25.51 47.05 -22.15
CA LEU A 924 -25.22 46.07 -21.12
C LEU A 924 -24.81 44.71 -21.71
N ARG A 925 -25.49 44.25 -22.76
CA ARG A 925 -25.12 43.03 -23.50
C ARG A 925 -23.70 43.11 -24.06
N LYS A 926 -23.29 44.27 -24.60
CA LYS A 926 -21.90 44.47 -25.09
C LYS A 926 -20.89 44.37 -23.96
N LYS A 927 -21.15 44.99 -22.80
CA LYS A 927 -20.26 44.91 -21.61
C LYS A 927 -20.11 43.47 -21.11
N ILE A 928 -21.21 42.72 -21.00
CA ILE A 928 -21.21 41.32 -20.56
C ILE A 928 -20.48 40.43 -21.57
N GLN A 929 -20.71 40.64 -22.86
CA GLN A 929 -20.09 39.84 -23.91
C GLN A 929 -18.54 39.89 -23.87
N VAL A 930 -17.94 41.03 -23.50
CA VAL A 930 -16.49 41.11 -23.27
C VAL A 930 -16.03 40.12 -22.20
N GLN A 931 -16.79 40.00 -21.11
CA GLN A 931 -16.49 39.05 -20.03
C GLN A 931 -16.76 37.60 -20.43
N GLU A 932 -17.84 37.34 -21.19
CA GLU A 932 -18.14 35.99 -21.71
C GLU A 932 -17.03 35.47 -22.62
N HIS A 933 -16.51 36.32 -23.51
CA HIS A 933 -15.46 35.98 -24.47
C HIS A 933 -14.15 35.54 -23.82
N GLU A 934 -13.89 35.95 -22.59
CA GLU A 934 -12.71 35.55 -21.83
C GLU A 934 -13.02 34.39 -20.86
N MET A 935 -14.12 34.49 -20.13
CA MET A 935 -14.46 33.53 -19.07
C MET A 935 -14.89 32.17 -19.62
N PHE A 936 -15.73 32.14 -20.67
CA PHE A 936 -16.32 30.89 -21.13
C PHE A 936 -15.31 29.92 -21.74
N PRO A 937 -14.33 30.38 -22.55
CA PRO A 937 -13.25 29.51 -23.00
C PRO A 937 -12.38 28.95 -21.86
N ASN A 938 -12.14 29.73 -20.81
CA ASN A 938 -11.40 29.24 -19.65
C ASN A 938 -12.19 28.19 -18.86
N ALA A 939 -13.50 28.39 -18.68
CA ALA A 939 -14.39 27.39 -18.09
C ALA A 939 -14.36 26.07 -18.88
N MET A 940 -14.35 26.12 -20.22
CA MET A 940 -14.21 24.94 -21.08
C MET A 940 -12.91 24.18 -20.80
N ILE A 941 -11.77 24.88 -20.70
CA ILE A 941 -10.46 24.28 -20.42
C ILE A 941 -10.43 23.63 -19.03
N SER A 942 -10.99 24.30 -18.01
CA SER A 942 -11.07 23.78 -16.64
C SER A 942 -11.89 22.48 -16.56
N VAL A 943 -13.05 22.44 -17.22
CA VAL A 943 -13.88 21.22 -17.25
C VAL A 943 -13.22 20.10 -18.03
N ALA A 944 -12.57 20.42 -19.16
CA ALA A 944 -11.81 19.44 -19.93
C ALA A 944 -10.63 18.85 -19.14
N ALA A 945 -9.99 19.63 -18.25
CA ALA A 945 -8.92 19.13 -17.39
C ALA A 945 -9.44 18.06 -16.42
N ASN A 946 -10.64 18.25 -15.87
CA ASN A 946 -11.28 17.26 -15.00
C ASN A 946 -11.63 15.98 -15.79
N ILE A 947 -12.18 16.11 -17.00
CA ILE A 947 -12.50 14.96 -17.87
C ILE A 947 -11.25 14.14 -18.22
N LEU A 948 -10.08 14.77 -18.37
CA LEU A 948 -8.82 14.05 -18.63
C LEU A 948 -8.21 13.40 -17.40
N SER A 949 -8.63 13.83 -16.20
CA SER A 949 -8.19 13.24 -14.93
C SER A 949 -9.03 12.05 -14.47
N GLU A 950 -10.27 11.95 -14.98
CA GLU A 950 -11.14 10.76 -14.91
C GLU A 950 -10.67 9.67 -15.89
#